data_AF-A0A7N2N0U5-F1
#
_entry.id   AF-A0A7N2N0U5-F1
#
_cell.length_a   1.000
_cell.length_b   1.000
_cell.length_c   1.000
_cell.angle_alpha   90.00
_cell.angle_beta   90.00
_cell.angle_gamma   90.00
#
_symmetry.space_group_name_H-M   'P 1'
#
loop_
_entity.id
_entity.type
_entity.pdbx_description
1 polymer ?
#
loop_
_entity_poly.entity_id
_entity_poly.type
_entity_poly.pdbx_seq_one_letter_code
_entity_poly.pdbx_strand_id
1 'polypeptide(L)'
;MEGENRTTALAVIHKYVRSIILDHFGAEPLKEKFLPQIEVFVSKTLEAWSTQSSVEVKHAASIMAFDFSAKSIMLSYDAEKSPMKLSEKLINVAGGFLSFPLNTPGFAYHKFLKDQKEALSMLRKIVKEKMNSLGKHEDMLDQAINNMNKEKVLSEDFLARWVFGISFATFEAISTALSLALKLIADNPAVLQELTAEHKEILKARKNPNSILTWDEYKSVTFTLQVINEVFRIANVSPGLLRKALKDIKFKGYTILAGWTIMLVNSALQLNSNTYKKPLAFNPWRWKDLDPFVVSKNFMPFGGGIRQCAGAEYTKTFTAIFLHVLVTKYRYGPIFRTSLVGCPVVVSIDPEFNHHIAKQEGRLVELWYLDSYSKIFTMEEALEKMLLSQIEELVVKALQTWSSQPSVEVKHAASVLILHFGAKLLIGYDHEKSPRKMSETFNNVAGGFMVFPLNIPGTAHYKSLKDQTEAVNMLRKIIKERINSPENHHGDFLDQAINDIDTEKYLTEDIIIYSLFGLLYTNFDAISSIIAFTLKLLEDQPKVLQELQAEHEAILKGRENPSSTLTWNEYKSMTFTFQVINEVLRIAAVSPGLLRRALKDIEYKGYTIPAGWTIMLANSALQLNPNTYKDPLAFNPWRWKLYKWSNPKVQWVYSLLERPFN
;
A
#
# COMPACT_ATOMS: atom_id res chain seq x y z
N MET A 1 -32.71 4.97 -39.39
CA MET A 1 -32.73 3.65 -40.06
C MET A 1 -32.57 3.94 -41.55
N GLU A 2 -31.56 3.33 -42.18
CA GLU A 2 -31.17 3.32 -43.61
C GLU A 2 -29.65 3.44 -43.71
N GLY A 3 -29.01 2.30 -43.97
CA GLY A 3 -27.56 2.11 -43.95
C GLY A 3 -27.15 0.66 -43.66
N GLU A 4 -28.10 -0.18 -43.24
CA GLU A 4 -27.94 -1.64 -43.21
C GLU A 4 -27.84 -2.18 -44.65
N ASN A 5 -27.02 -3.21 -44.84
CA ASN A 5 -26.77 -3.98 -46.07
C ASN A 5 -25.64 -3.54 -47.01
N ARG A 6 -24.49 -3.14 -46.45
CA ARG A 6 -23.20 -3.60 -47.02
C ARG A 6 -22.48 -4.49 -46.01
N THR A 7 -22.82 -5.77 -46.02
CA THR A 7 -22.12 -6.82 -45.28
C THR A 7 -20.72 -6.96 -45.89
N THR A 8 -19.77 -6.18 -45.40
CA THR A 8 -18.36 -6.41 -45.72
C THR A 8 -17.97 -7.80 -45.24
N ALA A 9 -17.05 -8.50 -45.93
CA ALA A 9 -16.57 -9.81 -45.48
C ALA A 9 -16.14 -9.79 -44.00
N LEU A 10 -15.57 -8.67 -43.54
CA LEU A 10 -15.21 -8.43 -42.15
C LEU A 10 -16.42 -8.47 -41.18
N ALA A 11 -17.58 -7.95 -41.59
CA ALA A 11 -18.79 -7.96 -40.78
C ALA A 11 -19.37 -9.38 -40.63
N VAL A 12 -19.31 -10.19 -41.69
CA VAL A 12 -19.74 -11.60 -41.66
C VAL A 12 -18.84 -12.41 -40.74
N ILE A 13 -17.51 -12.29 -40.90
CA ILE A 13 -16.52 -12.95 -40.04
C ILE A 13 -16.71 -12.55 -38.57
N HIS A 14 -16.89 -11.25 -38.32
CA HIS A 14 -17.14 -10.77 -36.96
C HIS A 14 -18.43 -11.34 -36.36
N LYS A 15 -19.52 -11.40 -37.13
CA LYS A 15 -20.79 -11.97 -36.66
C LYS A 15 -20.62 -13.46 -36.31
N TYR A 16 -19.92 -14.21 -37.16
CA TYR A 16 -19.61 -15.62 -36.94
C TYR A 16 -18.77 -15.84 -35.68
N VAL A 17 -17.63 -15.16 -35.59
CA VAL A 17 -16.72 -15.24 -34.43
C VAL A 17 -17.45 -14.86 -33.14
N ARG A 18 -18.24 -13.77 -33.17
CA ARG A 18 -19.03 -13.34 -32.02
C ARG A 18 -20.04 -14.40 -31.58
N SER A 19 -20.70 -15.07 -32.53
CA SER A 19 -21.66 -16.14 -32.22
C SER A 19 -20.99 -17.25 -31.43
N ILE A 20 -19.87 -17.79 -31.92
CA ILE A 20 -19.17 -18.88 -31.22
C ILE A 20 -18.71 -18.47 -29.82
N ILE A 21 -18.22 -17.23 -29.66
CA ILE A 21 -17.84 -16.73 -28.34
C ILE A 21 -19.06 -16.69 -27.42
N LEU A 22 -20.21 -16.23 -27.89
CA LEU A 22 -21.44 -16.19 -27.07
C LEU A 22 -21.96 -17.59 -26.76
N ASP A 23 -21.80 -18.56 -27.65
CA ASP A 23 -22.19 -19.95 -27.42
C ASP A 23 -21.40 -20.61 -26.27
N HIS A 24 -20.21 -20.09 -25.93
CA HIS A 24 -19.33 -20.64 -24.89
C HIS A 24 -19.16 -19.74 -23.67
N PHE A 25 -19.12 -18.42 -23.84
CA PHE A 25 -18.95 -17.43 -22.77
C PHE A 25 -20.26 -16.73 -22.38
N GLY A 26 -21.37 -17.07 -23.04
CA GLY A 26 -22.69 -16.51 -22.77
C GLY A 26 -23.32 -17.02 -21.46
N ALA A 27 -24.47 -16.46 -21.12
CA ALA A 27 -25.12 -16.72 -19.83
C ALA A 27 -25.55 -18.18 -19.62
N GLU A 28 -25.93 -18.89 -20.68
CA GLU A 28 -26.43 -20.27 -20.60
C GLU A 28 -25.32 -21.28 -20.23
N PRO A 29 -24.17 -21.35 -20.94
CA PRO A 29 -23.04 -22.16 -20.49
C PRO A 29 -22.52 -21.80 -19.09
N LEU A 30 -22.53 -20.51 -18.75
CA LEU A 30 -22.13 -20.05 -17.42
C LEU A 30 -23.03 -20.62 -16.32
N LYS A 31 -24.34 -20.61 -16.56
CA LYS A 31 -25.35 -21.16 -15.65
C LYS A 31 -25.26 -22.68 -15.52
N GLU A 32 -25.13 -23.38 -16.63
CA GLU A 32 -25.28 -24.84 -16.66
C GLU A 32 -23.98 -25.60 -16.32
N LYS A 33 -22.83 -25.05 -16.73
CA LYS A 33 -21.55 -25.78 -16.71
C LYS A 33 -20.47 -25.06 -15.92
N PHE A 34 -20.27 -23.76 -16.15
CA PHE A 34 -19.03 -23.11 -15.73
C PHE A 34 -19.06 -22.52 -14.32
N LEU A 35 -20.19 -22.08 -13.79
CA LEU A 35 -20.24 -21.50 -12.45
C LEU A 35 -19.62 -22.43 -11.38
N PRO A 36 -19.97 -23.74 -11.31
CA PRO A 36 -19.31 -24.68 -10.41
C PRO A 36 -17.81 -24.85 -10.67
N GLN A 37 -17.42 -24.90 -11.94
CA GLN A 37 -16.02 -25.10 -12.33
C GLN A 37 -15.15 -23.89 -11.96
N ILE A 38 -15.68 -22.67 -12.11
CA ILE A 38 -15.01 -21.44 -11.69
C ILE A 38 -14.77 -21.47 -10.19
N GLU A 39 -15.79 -21.82 -9.39
CA GLU A 39 -15.64 -21.83 -7.92
C GLU A 39 -14.59 -22.84 -7.45
N VAL A 40 -14.59 -24.05 -8.02
CA VAL A 40 -13.57 -25.07 -7.72
C VAL A 40 -12.18 -24.59 -8.11
N PHE A 41 -12.04 -24.02 -9.32
CA PHE A 41 -10.76 -23.56 -9.83
C PHE A 41 -10.19 -22.39 -9.00
N VAL A 42 -11.04 -21.43 -8.67
CA VAL A 42 -10.69 -20.29 -7.82
C VAL A 42 -10.34 -20.76 -6.40
N SER A 43 -11.11 -21.69 -5.83
CA SER A 43 -10.82 -22.24 -4.51
C SER A 43 -9.43 -22.91 -4.47
N LYS A 44 -9.12 -23.77 -5.44
CA LYS A 44 -7.80 -24.42 -5.56
C LYS A 44 -6.67 -23.40 -5.70
N THR A 45 -6.91 -22.35 -6.48
CA THR A 45 -5.91 -21.31 -6.73
C THR A 45 -5.66 -20.47 -5.49
N LEU A 46 -6.71 -20.01 -4.80
CA LEU A 46 -6.57 -19.25 -3.56
C LEU A 46 -5.95 -20.10 -2.44
N GLU A 47 -6.20 -21.41 -2.41
CA GLU A 47 -5.55 -22.33 -1.48
C GLU A 47 -4.05 -22.38 -1.74
N ALA A 48 -3.64 -22.53 -3.00
CA ALA A 48 -2.23 -22.47 -3.40
C ALA A 48 -1.58 -21.10 -3.17
N TRP A 49 -2.35 -20.01 -3.20
CA TRP A 49 -1.83 -18.67 -2.86
C TRP A 49 -1.65 -18.51 -1.35
N SER A 50 -2.51 -19.12 -0.55
CA SER A 50 -2.46 -19.00 0.91
C SER A 50 -1.25 -19.67 1.55
N THR A 51 -0.62 -20.63 0.85
CA THR A 51 0.62 -21.29 1.30
C THR A 51 1.88 -20.49 0.95
N GLN A 52 1.76 -19.43 0.14
CA GLN A 52 2.88 -18.59 -0.27
C GLN A 52 3.08 -17.42 0.69
N SER A 53 4.33 -16.98 0.86
CA SER A 53 4.66 -15.83 1.72
C SER A 53 4.12 -14.50 1.20
N SER A 54 4.04 -14.36 -0.13
CA SER A 54 3.47 -13.20 -0.82
C SER A 54 3.06 -13.59 -2.25
N VAL A 55 2.05 -12.92 -2.80
CA VAL A 55 1.55 -13.16 -4.16
C VAL A 55 1.36 -11.82 -4.87
N GLU A 56 1.95 -11.68 -6.06
CA GLU A 56 1.64 -10.55 -6.95
C GLU A 56 0.31 -10.85 -7.65
N VAL A 57 -0.75 -10.17 -7.18
CA VAL A 57 -2.13 -10.49 -7.53
C VAL A 57 -2.39 -10.34 -9.03
N LYS A 58 -1.83 -9.33 -9.72
CA LYS A 58 -2.13 -9.12 -11.15
C LYS A 58 -1.63 -10.30 -11.97
N HIS A 59 -0.36 -10.67 -11.78
CA HIS A 59 0.27 -11.78 -12.48
C HIS A 59 -0.40 -13.11 -12.14
N ALA A 60 -0.63 -13.39 -10.85
CA ALA A 60 -1.24 -14.63 -10.42
C ALA A 60 -2.69 -14.76 -10.91
N ALA A 61 -3.47 -13.68 -10.88
CA ALA A 61 -4.83 -13.64 -11.43
C ALA A 61 -4.85 -13.79 -12.95
N SER A 62 -3.84 -13.26 -13.67
CA SER A 62 -3.70 -13.47 -15.12
C SER A 62 -3.52 -14.95 -15.45
N ILE A 63 -2.65 -15.65 -14.70
CA ILE A 63 -2.44 -17.09 -14.87
C ILE A 63 -3.72 -17.85 -14.57
N MET A 64 -4.39 -17.56 -13.44
CA MET A 64 -5.64 -18.21 -13.04
C MET A 64 -6.74 -18.06 -14.10
N ALA A 65 -7.00 -16.84 -14.56
CA ALA A 65 -8.05 -16.58 -15.55
C ALA A 65 -7.74 -17.21 -16.91
N PHE A 66 -6.48 -17.17 -17.34
CA PHE A 66 -6.05 -17.81 -18.58
C PHE A 66 -6.17 -19.34 -18.48
N ASP A 67 -5.60 -19.96 -17.45
CA ASP A 67 -5.56 -21.42 -17.31
C ASP A 67 -6.98 -21.99 -17.20
N PHE A 68 -7.88 -21.32 -16.47
CA PHE A 68 -9.29 -21.70 -16.42
C PHE A 68 -9.93 -21.65 -17.81
N SER A 69 -9.75 -20.55 -18.54
CA SER A 69 -10.37 -20.35 -19.86
C SER A 69 -9.82 -21.31 -20.90
N ALA A 70 -8.50 -21.52 -20.90
CA ALA A 70 -7.82 -22.44 -21.80
C ALA A 70 -8.26 -23.90 -21.55
N LYS A 71 -8.40 -24.30 -20.27
CA LYS A 71 -8.80 -25.64 -19.88
C LYS A 71 -10.29 -25.92 -20.06
N SER A 72 -11.15 -24.99 -19.66
CA SER A 72 -12.58 -25.29 -19.49
C SER A 72 -13.44 -24.81 -20.66
N ILE A 73 -12.97 -23.80 -21.42
CA ILE A 73 -13.80 -23.11 -22.42
C ILE A 73 -13.19 -23.17 -23.83
N MET A 74 -11.89 -22.91 -23.97
CA MET A 74 -11.30 -22.63 -25.28
C MET A 74 -10.60 -23.82 -25.95
N LEU A 75 -9.78 -24.57 -25.22
CA LEU A 75 -8.79 -25.48 -25.82
C LEU A 75 -8.76 -26.88 -25.20
N SER A 76 -9.51 -27.15 -24.13
CA SER A 76 -9.30 -28.32 -23.27
C SER A 76 -7.83 -28.49 -22.86
N TYR A 77 -7.11 -27.38 -22.75
CA TYR A 77 -5.68 -27.35 -22.52
C TYR A 77 -5.36 -27.53 -21.03
N ASP A 78 -4.60 -28.56 -20.69
CA ASP A 78 -4.21 -28.83 -19.31
C ASP A 78 -2.79 -28.31 -19.06
N ALA A 79 -2.68 -27.12 -18.46
CA ALA A 79 -1.41 -26.47 -18.17
C ALA A 79 -0.47 -27.33 -17.30
N GLU A 80 -1.02 -28.15 -16.40
CA GLU A 80 -0.27 -29.07 -15.52
C GLU A 80 0.42 -30.21 -16.29
N LYS A 81 -0.08 -30.56 -17.49
CA LYS A 81 0.46 -31.65 -18.33
C LYS A 81 1.32 -31.17 -19.49
N SER A 82 1.42 -29.86 -19.67
CA SER A 82 2.14 -29.28 -20.80
C SER A 82 3.57 -28.90 -20.39
N PRO A 83 4.60 -29.29 -21.17
CA PRO A 83 5.99 -28.94 -20.88
C PRO A 83 6.29 -27.44 -21.05
N MET A 84 5.38 -26.66 -21.64
CA MET A 84 5.52 -25.22 -21.85
C MET A 84 4.33 -24.45 -21.28
N LYS A 85 4.59 -23.46 -20.44
CA LYS A 85 3.55 -22.58 -19.88
C LYS A 85 3.11 -21.51 -20.89
N LEU A 86 2.05 -21.81 -21.63
CA LEU A 86 1.45 -20.89 -22.60
C LEU A 86 0.98 -19.57 -21.97
N SER A 87 0.52 -19.59 -20.72
CA SER A 87 0.12 -18.42 -19.94
C SER A 87 1.24 -17.39 -19.82
N GLU A 88 2.43 -17.80 -19.36
CA GLU A 88 3.59 -16.92 -19.20
C GLU A 88 4.01 -16.27 -20.52
N LYS A 89 3.96 -17.01 -21.63
CA LYS A 89 4.27 -16.48 -22.95
C LYS A 89 3.26 -15.43 -23.40
N LEU A 90 1.95 -15.68 -23.22
CA LEU A 90 0.91 -14.72 -23.60
C LEU A 90 0.90 -13.46 -22.72
N ILE A 91 1.18 -13.60 -21.43
CA ILE A 91 1.33 -12.46 -20.50
C ILE A 91 2.50 -11.58 -20.91
N ASN A 92 3.63 -12.15 -21.33
CA ASN A 92 4.78 -11.36 -21.81
C ASN A 92 4.45 -10.56 -23.09
N VAL A 93 3.60 -11.12 -23.96
CA VAL A 93 3.13 -10.43 -25.18
C VAL A 93 2.23 -9.24 -24.83
N ALA A 94 1.46 -9.29 -23.74
CA ALA A 94 0.60 -8.19 -23.29
C ALA A 94 1.38 -6.88 -23.10
N GLY A 95 2.55 -6.95 -22.45
CA GLY A 95 3.35 -5.77 -22.08
C GLY A 95 3.88 -4.95 -23.26
N GLY A 96 3.90 -5.53 -24.46
CA GLY A 96 4.38 -4.85 -25.66
C GLY A 96 3.31 -4.24 -26.56
N PHE A 97 2.03 -4.48 -26.30
CA PHE A 97 0.93 -4.07 -27.19
C PHE A 97 0.78 -2.55 -27.32
N LEU A 98 1.10 -1.80 -26.25
CA LEU A 98 1.07 -0.33 -26.23
C LEU A 98 2.48 0.30 -26.36
N SER A 99 3.48 -0.48 -26.73
CA SER A 99 4.85 0.03 -26.90
C SER A 99 5.00 0.80 -28.22
N PHE A 100 5.97 1.72 -28.25
CA PHE A 100 6.30 2.47 -29.46
C PHE A 100 6.74 1.49 -30.58
N PRO A 101 6.21 1.59 -31.81
CA PRO A 101 6.33 0.55 -32.85
C PRO A 101 7.70 0.53 -33.55
N LEU A 102 8.77 0.43 -32.76
CA LEU A 102 10.15 0.38 -33.24
C LEU A 102 10.69 -1.05 -33.12
N ASN A 103 10.93 -1.68 -34.27
CA ASN A 103 11.40 -3.06 -34.35
C ASN A 103 12.94 -3.13 -34.32
N THR A 104 13.55 -2.65 -33.24
CA THR A 104 14.99 -2.69 -33.02
C THR A 104 15.32 -3.47 -31.74
N PRO A 105 16.39 -4.30 -31.72
CA PRO A 105 16.83 -5.00 -30.51
C PRO A 105 17.00 -4.03 -29.33
N GLY A 106 16.47 -4.41 -28.17
CA GLY A 106 16.44 -3.56 -26.97
C GLY A 106 15.12 -2.83 -26.73
N PHE A 107 14.25 -2.70 -27.73
CA PHE A 107 12.92 -2.08 -27.56
C PHE A 107 11.83 -3.11 -27.26
N ALA A 108 10.83 -2.70 -26.49
CA ALA A 108 9.70 -3.55 -26.09
C ALA A 108 8.91 -4.11 -27.30
N TYR A 109 8.76 -3.34 -28.38
CA TYR A 109 8.06 -3.77 -29.59
C TYR A 109 8.81 -4.89 -30.35
N HIS A 110 10.14 -4.88 -30.35
CA HIS A 110 10.94 -5.97 -30.91
C HIS A 110 10.76 -7.27 -30.11
N LYS A 111 10.80 -7.17 -28.77
CA LYS A 111 10.53 -8.31 -27.88
C LYS A 111 9.12 -8.86 -28.07
N PHE A 112 8.13 -7.98 -28.17
CA PHE A 112 6.73 -8.31 -28.47
C PHE A 112 6.58 -9.13 -29.75
N LEU A 113 7.18 -8.71 -30.87
CA LEU A 113 7.08 -9.44 -32.13
C LEU A 113 7.70 -10.83 -32.05
N LYS A 114 8.80 -10.98 -31.30
CA LYS A 114 9.44 -12.27 -31.04
C LYS A 114 8.53 -13.19 -30.21
N ASP A 115 8.03 -12.69 -29.09
CA ASP A 115 7.16 -13.44 -28.18
C ASP A 115 5.82 -13.80 -28.87
N GLN A 116 5.27 -12.90 -29.68
CA GLN A 116 4.07 -13.15 -30.50
C GLN A 116 4.31 -14.29 -31.50
N LYS A 117 5.47 -14.30 -32.18
CA LYS A 117 5.81 -15.36 -33.15
C LYS A 117 5.96 -16.72 -32.47
N GLU A 118 6.57 -16.75 -31.29
CA GLU A 118 6.68 -17.97 -30.47
C GLU A 118 5.30 -18.47 -30.01
N ALA A 119 4.47 -17.58 -29.46
CA ALA A 119 3.11 -17.92 -29.00
C ALA A 119 2.22 -18.43 -30.14
N LEU A 120 2.24 -17.78 -31.31
CA LEU A 120 1.51 -18.24 -32.50
C LEU A 120 2.02 -19.60 -32.99
N SER A 121 3.32 -19.87 -32.92
CA SER A 121 3.88 -21.18 -33.28
C SER A 121 3.34 -22.29 -32.36
N MET A 122 3.28 -22.04 -31.05
CA MET A 122 2.70 -22.97 -30.08
C MET A 122 1.22 -23.21 -30.34
N LEU A 123 0.45 -22.14 -30.58
CA LEU A 123 -0.98 -22.25 -30.85
C LEU A 123 -1.28 -22.99 -32.16
N ARG A 124 -0.47 -22.81 -33.21
CA ARG A 124 -0.60 -23.60 -34.45
C ARG A 124 -0.40 -25.09 -34.19
N LYS A 125 0.58 -25.47 -33.36
CA LYS A 125 0.77 -26.89 -32.97
C LYS A 125 -0.48 -27.44 -32.26
N ILE A 126 -1.02 -26.71 -31.30
CA ILE A 126 -2.24 -27.11 -30.57
C ILE A 126 -3.43 -27.26 -31.54
N VAL A 127 -3.64 -26.30 -32.44
CA VAL A 127 -4.72 -26.37 -33.45
C VAL A 127 -4.54 -27.60 -34.33
N LYS A 128 -3.32 -27.86 -34.81
CA LYS A 128 -3.01 -29.00 -35.68
C LYS A 128 -3.18 -30.34 -34.96
N GLU A 129 -2.75 -30.45 -33.71
CA GLU A 129 -2.95 -31.64 -32.88
C GLU A 129 -4.44 -31.94 -32.68
N LYS A 130 -5.25 -30.91 -32.40
CA LYS A 130 -6.71 -31.03 -32.29
C LYS A 130 -7.40 -31.40 -33.60
N MET A 131 -6.95 -30.85 -34.73
CA MET A 131 -7.50 -31.21 -36.04
C MET A 131 -7.23 -32.69 -36.38
N ASN A 132 -6.15 -33.26 -35.86
CA ASN A 132 -5.75 -34.65 -36.11
C ASN A 132 -6.27 -35.63 -35.05
N SER A 133 -6.77 -35.15 -33.90
CA SER A 133 -7.26 -36.01 -32.84
C SER A 133 -8.72 -36.40 -33.09
N LEU A 134 -9.06 -37.67 -32.84
CA LEU A 134 -10.44 -38.19 -32.91
C LEU A 134 -11.28 -37.83 -31.68
N GLY A 135 -10.75 -36.99 -30.78
CA GLY A 135 -11.40 -36.60 -29.54
C GLY A 135 -12.44 -35.51 -29.78
N LYS A 136 -13.71 -35.80 -29.48
CA LYS A 136 -14.76 -34.79 -29.40
C LYS A 136 -14.68 -34.14 -28.01
N HIS A 137 -13.93 -33.06 -27.85
CA HIS A 137 -14.20 -32.16 -26.72
C HIS A 137 -15.29 -31.17 -27.17
N GLU A 138 -16.15 -30.76 -26.24
CA GLU A 138 -17.16 -29.72 -26.48
C GLU A 138 -16.57 -28.36 -26.07
N ASP A 139 -15.49 -27.96 -26.74
CA ASP A 139 -14.85 -26.66 -26.55
C ASP A 139 -14.89 -25.78 -27.80
N MET A 140 -14.56 -24.50 -27.60
CA MET A 140 -14.70 -23.46 -28.60
C MET A 140 -13.90 -23.73 -29.87
N LEU A 141 -12.70 -24.29 -29.73
CA LEU A 141 -11.86 -24.62 -30.87
C LEU A 141 -12.42 -25.82 -31.63
N ASP A 142 -12.97 -26.82 -30.96
CA ASP A 142 -13.60 -27.98 -31.61
C ASP A 142 -14.87 -27.59 -32.38
N GLN A 143 -15.71 -26.71 -31.83
CA GLN A 143 -16.86 -26.15 -32.58
C GLN A 143 -16.38 -25.43 -33.85
N ALA A 144 -15.29 -24.65 -33.76
CA ALA A 144 -14.76 -23.93 -34.90
C ALA A 144 -14.11 -24.85 -35.95
N ILE A 145 -13.38 -25.89 -35.53
CA ILE A 145 -12.81 -26.92 -36.41
C ILE A 145 -13.93 -27.68 -37.15
N ASN A 146 -14.97 -28.09 -36.45
CA ASN A 146 -16.12 -28.78 -37.05
C ASN A 146 -16.84 -27.93 -38.11
N ASN A 147 -16.82 -26.61 -37.95
CA ASN A 147 -17.40 -25.67 -38.90
C ASN A 147 -16.48 -25.32 -40.07
N MET A 148 -15.20 -25.75 -40.09
CA MET A 148 -14.29 -25.52 -41.23
C MET A 148 -14.82 -26.12 -42.54
N ASN A 149 -15.58 -27.21 -42.45
CA ASN A 149 -16.23 -27.82 -43.61
C ASN A 149 -17.41 -26.99 -44.16
N LYS A 150 -17.96 -26.08 -43.36
CA LYS A 150 -19.13 -25.25 -43.71
C LYS A 150 -18.73 -23.82 -44.11
N GLU A 151 -17.65 -23.30 -43.53
CA GLU A 151 -17.21 -21.91 -43.69
C GLU A 151 -15.79 -21.83 -44.26
N LYS A 152 -15.65 -21.51 -45.56
CA LYS A 152 -14.36 -21.45 -46.27
C LYS A 152 -13.34 -20.45 -45.70
N VAL A 153 -13.77 -19.54 -44.83
CA VAL A 153 -12.92 -18.52 -44.21
C VAL A 153 -12.05 -19.09 -43.08
N LEU A 154 -12.43 -20.25 -42.54
CA LEU A 154 -11.72 -20.88 -41.44
C LEU A 154 -10.52 -21.68 -41.95
N SER A 155 -9.32 -21.12 -41.76
CA SER A 155 -8.04 -21.79 -42.01
C SER A 155 -7.31 -22.08 -40.69
N GLU A 156 -6.33 -22.99 -40.72
CA GLU A 156 -5.46 -23.27 -39.56
C GLU A 156 -4.82 -21.98 -39.02
N ASP A 157 -4.31 -21.10 -39.90
CA ASP A 157 -3.70 -19.83 -39.50
C ASP A 157 -4.73 -18.85 -38.92
N PHE A 158 -5.95 -18.83 -39.46
CA PHE A 158 -7.04 -18.02 -38.90
C PHE A 158 -7.39 -18.49 -37.48
N LEU A 159 -7.56 -19.80 -37.27
CA LEU A 159 -7.88 -20.37 -35.96
C LEU A 159 -6.76 -20.08 -34.94
N ALA A 160 -5.50 -20.25 -35.30
CA ALA A 160 -4.38 -19.96 -34.41
C ALA A 160 -4.33 -18.48 -33.99
N ARG A 161 -4.53 -17.54 -34.93
CA ARG A 161 -4.58 -16.10 -34.63
C ARG A 161 -5.82 -15.72 -33.83
N TRP A 162 -6.94 -16.39 -34.09
CA TRP A 162 -8.19 -16.16 -33.38
C TRP A 162 -8.10 -16.61 -31.92
N VAL A 163 -7.59 -17.81 -31.67
CA VAL A 163 -7.29 -18.33 -30.32
C VAL A 163 -6.31 -17.42 -29.60
N PHE A 164 -5.27 -16.92 -30.29
CA PHE A 164 -4.32 -15.96 -29.73
C PHE A 164 -5.04 -14.68 -29.25
N GLY A 165 -5.92 -14.12 -30.08
CA GLY A 165 -6.66 -12.89 -29.76
C GLY A 165 -7.66 -13.07 -28.60
N ILE A 166 -8.40 -14.18 -28.57
CA ILE A 166 -9.33 -14.46 -27.47
C ILE A 166 -8.58 -14.73 -26.17
N SER A 167 -7.46 -15.47 -26.24
CA SER A 167 -6.65 -15.79 -25.06
C SER A 167 -6.21 -14.54 -24.30
N PHE A 168 -5.85 -13.47 -25.01
CA PHE A 168 -5.52 -12.20 -24.36
C PHE A 168 -6.72 -11.56 -23.64
N ALA A 169 -7.91 -11.64 -24.26
CA ALA A 169 -9.13 -11.06 -23.72
C ALA A 169 -9.66 -11.77 -22.47
N THR A 170 -9.30 -13.04 -22.25
CA THR A 170 -9.80 -13.82 -21.11
C THR A 170 -9.09 -13.51 -19.80
N PHE A 171 -7.82 -13.07 -19.82
CA PHE A 171 -7.08 -12.82 -18.58
C PHE A 171 -6.84 -11.35 -18.25
N GLU A 172 -6.44 -10.50 -19.22
CA GLU A 172 -5.89 -9.18 -18.89
C GLU A 172 -6.93 -8.25 -18.23
N ALA A 173 -8.17 -8.32 -18.70
CA ALA A 173 -9.27 -7.54 -18.15
C ALA A 173 -9.69 -8.04 -16.76
N ILE A 174 -9.75 -9.36 -16.56
CA ILE A 174 -10.13 -9.97 -15.28
C ILE A 174 -9.05 -9.72 -14.23
N SER A 175 -7.78 -9.96 -14.55
CA SER A 175 -6.68 -9.76 -13.60
C SER A 175 -6.55 -8.32 -13.16
N THR A 176 -6.69 -7.37 -14.09
CA THR A 176 -6.71 -5.93 -13.76
C THR A 176 -7.89 -5.58 -12.86
N ALA A 177 -9.10 -6.10 -13.16
CA ALA A 177 -10.28 -5.86 -12.34
C ALA A 177 -10.14 -6.46 -10.94
N LEU A 178 -9.61 -7.68 -10.80
CA LEU A 178 -9.42 -8.34 -9.51
C LEU A 178 -8.38 -7.61 -8.66
N SER A 179 -7.23 -7.25 -9.23
CA SER A 179 -6.20 -6.51 -8.50
C SER A 179 -6.72 -5.18 -7.99
N LEU A 180 -7.48 -4.45 -8.81
CA LEU A 180 -8.09 -3.20 -8.37
C LEU A 180 -9.21 -3.44 -7.34
N ALA A 181 -10.04 -4.47 -7.52
CA ALA A 181 -11.09 -4.83 -6.58
C ALA A 181 -10.50 -5.09 -5.19
N LEU A 182 -9.44 -5.89 -5.09
CA LEU A 182 -8.76 -6.13 -3.82
C LEU A 182 -8.27 -4.82 -3.22
N LYS A 183 -7.52 -4.01 -3.97
CA LYS A 183 -7.01 -2.73 -3.46
C LYS A 183 -8.14 -1.82 -2.95
N LEU A 184 -9.21 -1.65 -3.72
CA LEU A 184 -10.34 -0.81 -3.36
C LEU A 184 -11.13 -1.36 -2.16
N ILE A 185 -11.27 -2.68 -2.04
CA ILE A 185 -11.94 -3.31 -0.89
C ILE A 185 -11.08 -3.19 0.37
N ALA A 186 -9.75 -3.37 0.28
CA ALA A 186 -8.83 -3.16 1.41
C ALA A 186 -8.92 -1.73 1.96
N ASP A 187 -8.97 -0.75 1.08
CA ASP A 187 -9.04 0.67 1.46
C ASP A 187 -10.41 1.06 2.04
N ASN A 188 -11.43 0.21 1.91
CA ASN A 188 -12.81 0.49 2.33
C ASN A 188 -13.39 -0.63 3.20
N PRO A 189 -13.04 -0.68 4.51
CA PRO A 189 -13.48 -1.75 5.42
C PRO A 189 -15.00 -1.93 5.51
N ALA A 190 -15.77 -0.85 5.38
CA ALA A 190 -17.24 -0.92 5.36
C ALA A 190 -17.77 -1.73 4.17
N VAL A 191 -17.11 -1.64 3.01
CA VAL A 191 -17.47 -2.44 1.82
C VAL A 191 -17.14 -3.92 2.08
N LEU A 192 -15.98 -4.20 2.66
CA LEU A 192 -15.60 -5.56 3.02
C LEU A 192 -16.58 -6.18 4.02
N GLN A 193 -17.02 -5.41 5.03
CA GLN A 193 -17.99 -5.86 6.03
C GLN A 193 -19.34 -6.21 5.39
N GLU A 194 -19.87 -5.34 4.53
CA GLU A 194 -21.14 -5.57 3.83
C GLU A 194 -21.06 -6.74 2.84
N LEU A 195 -19.96 -6.86 2.06
CA LEU A 195 -19.70 -8.04 1.22
C LEU A 195 -19.67 -9.34 2.03
N THR A 196 -18.97 -9.31 3.17
CA THR A 196 -18.88 -10.47 4.06
C THR A 196 -20.25 -10.81 4.66
N ALA A 197 -21.05 -9.80 5.02
CA ALA A 197 -22.40 -10.00 5.54
C ALA A 197 -23.32 -10.64 4.49
N GLU A 198 -23.35 -10.11 3.26
CA GLU A 198 -24.13 -10.65 2.14
C GLU A 198 -23.82 -12.14 1.92
N HIS A 199 -22.54 -12.50 1.83
CA HIS A 199 -22.17 -13.89 1.60
C HIS A 199 -22.36 -14.81 2.82
N LYS A 200 -22.24 -14.29 4.05
CA LYS A 200 -22.55 -15.08 5.26
C LYS A 200 -24.03 -15.43 5.33
N GLU A 201 -24.93 -14.52 4.96
CA GLU A 201 -26.37 -14.82 4.93
C GLU A 201 -26.70 -15.89 3.88
N ILE A 202 -26.06 -15.85 2.71
CA ILE A 202 -26.18 -16.92 1.70
C ILE A 202 -25.74 -18.27 2.30
N LEU A 203 -24.59 -18.32 2.97
CA LEU A 203 -24.10 -19.55 3.58
C LEU A 203 -25.01 -20.06 4.70
N LYS A 204 -25.62 -19.18 5.51
CA LYS A 204 -26.57 -19.57 6.55
C LYS A 204 -27.86 -20.15 5.99
N ALA A 205 -28.32 -19.66 4.83
CA ALA A 205 -29.51 -20.17 4.16
C ALA A 205 -29.30 -21.57 3.54
N ARG A 206 -28.04 -22.00 3.35
CA ARG A 206 -27.71 -23.32 2.80
C ARG A 206 -27.85 -24.44 3.83
N LYS A 207 -28.33 -25.60 3.36
CA LYS A 207 -28.28 -26.85 4.14
C LYS A 207 -26.84 -27.37 4.32
N ASN A 208 -25.97 -27.16 3.33
CA ASN A 208 -24.55 -27.50 3.39
C ASN A 208 -23.72 -26.25 3.08
N PRO A 209 -23.01 -25.66 4.07
CA PRO A 209 -22.16 -24.49 3.85
C PRO A 209 -21.05 -24.70 2.82
N ASN A 210 -20.61 -25.95 2.60
CA ASN A 210 -19.55 -26.29 1.65
C ASN A 210 -20.08 -26.63 0.24
N SER A 211 -21.39 -26.48 0.01
CA SER A 211 -21.95 -26.64 -1.34
C SER A 211 -21.56 -25.47 -2.24
N ILE A 212 -21.46 -25.77 -3.54
CA ILE A 212 -21.13 -24.81 -4.59
C ILE A 212 -22.27 -23.79 -4.74
N LEU A 213 -21.92 -22.54 -5.05
CA LEU A 213 -22.84 -21.48 -5.39
C LEU A 213 -23.80 -21.93 -6.50
N THR A 214 -25.08 -21.62 -6.33
CA THR A 214 -26.10 -21.86 -7.35
C THR A 214 -26.31 -20.61 -8.22
N TRP A 215 -26.88 -20.78 -9.41
CA TRP A 215 -27.20 -19.63 -10.26
C TRP A 215 -28.23 -18.68 -9.63
N ASP A 216 -29.15 -19.19 -8.83
CA ASP A 216 -30.14 -18.36 -8.13
C ASP A 216 -29.50 -17.53 -7.01
N GLU A 217 -28.53 -18.09 -6.29
CA GLU A 217 -27.72 -17.35 -5.32
C GLU A 217 -26.80 -16.32 -6.01
N TYR A 218 -26.23 -16.66 -7.18
CA TYR A 218 -25.47 -15.67 -7.96
C TYR A 218 -26.33 -14.46 -8.39
N LYS A 219 -27.61 -14.67 -8.69
CA LYS A 219 -28.52 -13.54 -8.98
C LYS A 219 -28.88 -12.74 -7.72
N SER A 220 -28.75 -13.30 -6.52
CA SER A 220 -29.12 -12.63 -5.27
C SER A 220 -28.01 -11.81 -4.63
N VAL A 221 -26.73 -11.97 -5.06
CA VAL A 221 -25.57 -11.19 -4.56
C VAL A 221 -25.56 -9.73 -5.07
N THR A 222 -26.57 -8.98 -4.67
CA THR A 222 -26.84 -7.63 -5.16
C THR A 222 -25.70 -6.66 -4.85
N PHE A 223 -25.20 -6.66 -3.62
CA PHE A 223 -24.10 -5.78 -3.20
C PHE A 223 -22.79 -6.16 -3.88
N THR A 224 -22.51 -7.45 -4.07
CA THR A 224 -21.35 -7.90 -4.85
C THR A 224 -21.37 -7.36 -6.27
N LEU A 225 -22.53 -7.39 -6.94
CA LEU A 225 -22.68 -6.81 -8.28
C LEU A 225 -22.49 -5.28 -8.28
N GLN A 226 -22.94 -4.59 -7.23
CA GLN A 226 -22.69 -3.14 -7.05
C GLN A 226 -21.20 -2.84 -6.87
N VAL A 227 -20.49 -3.66 -6.10
CA VAL A 227 -19.02 -3.57 -5.93
C VAL A 227 -18.34 -3.77 -7.28
N ILE A 228 -18.69 -4.82 -8.02
CA ILE A 228 -18.12 -5.12 -9.34
C ILE A 228 -18.36 -3.95 -10.30
N ASN A 229 -19.57 -3.40 -10.35
CA ASN A 229 -19.88 -2.26 -11.19
C ASN A 229 -19.05 -1.03 -10.81
N GLU A 230 -18.87 -0.75 -9.52
CA GLU A 230 -18.05 0.37 -9.06
C GLU A 230 -16.56 0.16 -9.37
N VAL A 231 -16.05 -1.06 -9.24
CA VAL A 231 -14.71 -1.43 -9.68
C VAL A 231 -14.54 -1.15 -11.16
N PHE A 232 -15.45 -1.62 -12.03
CA PHE A 232 -15.37 -1.37 -13.47
C PHE A 232 -15.53 0.12 -13.84
N ARG A 233 -16.31 0.88 -13.05
CA ARG A 233 -16.50 2.32 -13.24
C ARG A 233 -15.18 3.08 -13.05
N ILE A 234 -14.42 2.72 -12.01
CA ILE A 234 -13.15 3.36 -11.66
C ILE A 234 -11.98 2.78 -12.47
N ALA A 235 -11.96 1.47 -12.68
CA ALA A 235 -10.87 0.77 -13.36
C ALA A 235 -10.59 1.32 -14.75
N ASN A 236 -11.65 1.61 -15.51
CA ASN A 236 -11.55 2.10 -16.88
C ASN A 236 -10.51 1.33 -17.70
N VAL A 237 -10.58 -0.01 -17.64
CA VAL A 237 -9.55 -0.94 -18.17
C VAL A 237 -9.18 -0.65 -19.62
N SER A 238 -10.13 -0.13 -20.40
CA SER A 238 -9.86 0.40 -21.75
C SER A 238 -9.86 1.94 -21.73
N PRO A 239 -8.78 2.60 -22.21
CA PRO A 239 -8.71 4.07 -22.26
C PRO A 239 -9.71 4.70 -23.23
N GLY A 240 -10.24 3.92 -24.18
CA GLY A 240 -11.30 4.35 -25.08
C GLY A 240 -11.52 3.39 -26.26
N LEU A 241 -12.66 3.53 -26.93
CA LEU A 241 -13.03 2.71 -28.08
C LEU A 241 -12.81 3.48 -29.38
N LEU A 242 -11.94 2.96 -30.25
CA LEU A 242 -11.65 3.57 -31.54
C LEU A 242 -12.67 3.16 -32.61
N ARG A 243 -13.10 4.13 -33.43
CA ARG A 243 -13.95 3.97 -34.60
C ARG A 243 -13.39 4.81 -35.75
N LYS A 244 -13.72 4.46 -36.99
CA LYS A 244 -13.40 5.27 -38.18
C LYS A 244 -14.69 5.77 -38.81
N ALA A 245 -14.78 7.07 -39.08
CA ALA A 245 -15.91 7.66 -39.79
C ALA A 245 -15.94 7.13 -41.24
N LEU A 246 -17.03 6.46 -41.64
CA LEU A 246 -17.18 5.93 -43.01
C LEU A 246 -17.75 6.97 -43.98
N LYS A 247 -18.42 7.99 -43.45
CA LYS A 247 -19.01 9.13 -44.14
C LYS A 247 -18.98 10.32 -43.20
N ASP A 248 -19.19 11.51 -43.74
CA ASP A 248 -19.32 12.72 -42.93
C ASP A 248 -20.47 12.57 -41.93
N ILE A 249 -20.19 12.89 -40.65
CA ILE A 249 -21.15 12.79 -39.55
C ILE A 249 -21.43 14.19 -39.03
N LYS A 250 -22.67 14.66 -39.20
CA LYS A 250 -23.15 15.88 -38.57
C LYS A 250 -23.72 15.56 -37.19
N PHE A 251 -23.12 16.10 -36.13
CA PHE A 251 -23.56 15.86 -34.75
C PHE A 251 -23.42 17.12 -33.90
N LYS A 252 -24.54 17.61 -33.34
CA LYS A 252 -24.62 18.79 -32.47
C LYS A 252 -23.83 20.01 -33.01
N GLY A 253 -23.96 20.30 -34.30
CA GLY A 253 -23.28 21.43 -34.95
C GLY A 253 -21.85 21.15 -35.42
N TYR A 254 -21.25 20.02 -35.05
CA TYR A 254 -19.94 19.59 -35.56
C TYR A 254 -20.08 18.70 -36.78
N THR A 255 -19.11 18.76 -37.70
CA THR A 255 -18.98 17.83 -38.83
C THR A 255 -17.70 17.02 -38.66
N ILE A 256 -17.83 15.72 -38.41
CA ILE A 256 -16.70 14.78 -38.41
C ILE A 256 -16.56 14.24 -39.83
N LEU A 257 -15.43 14.50 -40.47
CA LEU A 257 -15.22 14.11 -41.86
C LEU A 257 -15.00 12.61 -42.02
N ALA A 258 -15.39 12.09 -43.18
CA ALA A 258 -15.08 10.72 -43.59
C ALA A 258 -13.56 10.45 -43.46
N GLY A 259 -13.23 9.27 -42.95
CA GLY A 259 -11.85 8.83 -42.73
C GLY A 259 -11.28 9.15 -41.34
N TRP A 260 -11.87 10.07 -40.58
CA TRP A 260 -11.39 10.45 -39.25
C TRP A 260 -11.52 9.31 -38.23
N THR A 261 -10.55 9.22 -37.31
CA THR A 261 -10.61 8.33 -36.15
C THR A 261 -11.38 9.01 -35.02
N ILE A 262 -12.40 8.34 -34.51
CA ILE A 262 -13.22 8.77 -33.37
C ILE A 262 -12.82 7.90 -32.18
N MET A 263 -12.40 8.52 -31.08
CA MET A 263 -12.15 7.84 -29.82
C MET A 263 -13.32 8.10 -28.86
N LEU A 264 -14.04 7.05 -28.48
CA LEU A 264 -15.06 7.12 -27.45
C LEU A 264 -14.39 6.96 -26.08
N VAL A 265 -14.31 8.05 -25.33
CA VAL A 265 -13.62 8.10 -24.03
C VAL A 265 -14.61 7.75 -22.92
N ASN A 266 -14.89 6.46 -22.74
CA ASN A 266 -15.87 5.99 -21.74
C ASN A 266 -15.51 6.42 -20.32
N SER A 267 -14.22 6.53 -20.00
CA SER A 267 -13.74 7.01 -18.70
C SER A 267 -14.22 8.43 -18.37
N ALA A 268 -14.34 9.30 -19.37
CA ALA A 268 -14.86 10.65 -19.18
C ALA A 268 -16.33 10.64 -18.75
N LEU A 269 -17.12 9.68 -19.22
CA LEU A 269 -18.52 9.50 -18.78
C LEU A 269 -18.58 8.87 -17.39
N GLN A 270 -17.78 7.84 -17.16
CA GLN A 270 -17.75 7.05 -15.92
C GLN A 270 -17.20 7.84 -14.72
N LEU A 271 -16.40 8.88 -14.95
CA LEU A 271 -15.83 9.77 -13.93
C LEU A 271 -16.46 11.18 -13.94
N ASN A 272 -17.55 11.40 -14.67
CA ASN A 272 -18.19 12.70 -14.76
C ASN A 272 -18.86 13.09 -13.43
N SER A 273 -18.48 14.24 -12.86
CA SER A 273 -19.06 14.78 -11.63
C SER A 273 -20.53 15.20 -11.77
N ASN A 274 -21.00 15.51 -13.00
CA ASN A 274 -22.41 15.81 -13.27
C ASN A 274 -23.30 14.57 -13.22
N THR A 275 -22.71 13.38 -13.40
CA THR A 275 -23.44 12.11 -13.36
C THR A 275 -23.24 11.39 -12.02
N TYR A 276 -22.00 11.34 -11.53
CA TYR A 276 -21.63 10.61 -10.33
C TYR A 276 -21.14 11.57 -9.24
N LYS A 277 -21.87 11.65 -8.12
CA LYS A 277 -21.43 12.40 -6.93
C LYS A 277 -20.12 11.81 -6.39
N LYS A 278 -19.13 12.67 -6.14
CA LYS A 278 -17.75 12.28 -5.74
C LYS A 278 -17.22 11.16 -6.65
N PRO A 279 -16.95 11.43 -7.94
CA PRO A 279 -16.71 10.40 -8.95
C PRO A 279 -15.41 9.59 -8.72
N LEU A 280 -14.44 10.14 -8.00
CA LEU A 280 -13.19 9.46 -7.66
C LEU A 280 -13.29 8.61 -6.38
N ALA A 281 -14.36 8.76 -5.60
CA ALA A 281 -14.56 7.95 -4.40
C ALA A 281 -15.16 6.59 -4.79
N PHE A 282 -14.56 5.51 -4.27
CA PHE A 282 -15.11 4.16 -4.35
C PHE A 282 -16.34 4.04 -3.46
N ASN A 283 -17.52 4.01 -4.09
CA ASN A 283 -18.79 3.94 -3.37
C ASN A 283 -19.76 2.98 -4.09
N PRO A 284 -19.79 1.69 -3.72
CA PRO A 284 -20.73 0.73 -4.26
C PRO A 284 -22.21 1.06 -3.98
N TRP A 285 -22.53 1.74 -2.87
CA TRP A 285 -23.93 2.05 -2.53
C TRP A 285 -24.59 3.02 -3.52
N ARG A 286 -23.82 3.77 -4.32
CA ARG A 286 -24.37 4.70 -5.32
C ARG A 286 -25.29 4.03 -6.32
N TRP A 287 -25.10 2.73 -6.58
CA TRP A 287 -25.90 1.98 -7.54
C TRP A 287 -27.33 1.75 -7.07
N LYS A 288 -27.64 1.95 -5.77
CA LYS A 288 -29.00 1.88 -5.24
C LYS A 288 -29.85 3.10 -5.60
N ASP A 289 -29.21 4.27 -5.68
CA ASP A 289 -29.89 5.56 -5.82
C ASP A 289 -29.90 6.08 -7.27
N LEU A 290 -29.18 5.41 -8.18
CA LEU A 290 -29.05 5.86 -9.56
C LEU A 290 -30.20 5.37 -10.43
N ASP A 291 -30.74 6.30 -11.22
CA ASP A 291 -31.76 5.99 -12.22
C ASP A 291 -31.20 5.03 -13.30
N PRO A 292 -31.91 3.93 -13.65
CA PRO A 292 -31.45 2.95 -14.63
C PRO A 292 -31.17 3.53 -16.02
N PHE A 293 -31.93 4.55 -16.44
CA PHE A 293 -31.71 5.20 -17.73
C PHE A 293 -30.41 6.02 -17.71
N VAL A 294 -30.13 6.73 -16.62
CA VAL A 294 -28.84 7.43 -16.40
C VAL A 294 -27.67 6.45 -16.42
N VAL A 295 -27.81 5.29 -15.76
CA VAL A 295 -26.78 4.24 -15.76
C VAL A 295 -26.53 3.72 -17.17
N SER A 296 -27.57 3.32 -17.90
CA SER A 296 -27.45 2.73 -19.25
C SER A 296 -26.69 3.62 -20.24
N LYS A 297 -26.78 4.95 -20.07
CA LYS A 297 -26.14 5.94 -20.95
C LYS A 297 -24.71 6.27 -20.55
N ASN A 298 -24.38 6.22 -19.25
CA ASN A 298 -23.12 6.73 -18.71
C ASN A 298 -22.20 5.64 -18.15
N PHE A 299 -22.65 4.40 -18.07
CA PHE A 299 -21.87 3.25 -17.62
C PHE A 299 -21.71 2.24 -18.75
N MET A 300 -20.56 2.30 -19.44
CA MET A 300 -20.26 1.44 -20.59
C MET A 300 -18.89 0.75 -20.46
N PRO A 301 -18.61 0.03 -19.36
CA PRO A 301 -17.31 -0.61 -19.14
C PRO A 301 -17.03 -1.72 -20.16
N PHE A 302 -18.09 -2.30 -20.75
CA PHE A 302 -18.03 -3.34 -21.77
C PHE A 302 -18.34 -2.82 -23.18
N GLY A 303 -18.33 -1.50 -23.38
CA GLY A 303 -18.74 -0.86 -24.63
C GLY A 303 -20.24 -1.00 -24.91
N GLY A 304 -20.63 -0.90 -26.19
CA GLY A 304 -22.03 -0.95 -26.60
C GLY A 304 -22.25 -1.25 -28.08
N GLY A 305 -23.50 -1.56 -28.43
CA GLY A 305 -23.93 -1.92 -29.78
C GLY A 305 -23.41 -3.30 -30.22
N ILE A 306 -23.28 -3.50 -31.54
CA ILE A 306 -22.87 -4.79 -32.12
C ILE A 306 -21.47 -5.28 -31.70
N ARG A 307 -20.64 -4.39 -31.09
CA ARG A 307 -19.30 -4.69 -30.58
C ARG A 307 -19.21 -4.63 -29.05
N GLN A 308 -20.34 -4.68 -28.35
CA GLN A 308 -20.33 -4.86 -26.90
C GLN A 308 -19.57 -6.14 -26.53
N CYS A 309 -18.78 -6.14 -25.46
CA CYS A 309 -17.98 -7.29 -25.05
C CYS A 309 -18.81 -8.57 -24.99
N ALA A 310 -18.39 -9.63 -25.68
CA ALA A 310 -19.07 -10.91 -25.68
C ALA A 310 -18.84 -11.71 -24.38
N GLY A 311 -17.75 -11.43 -23.66
CA GLY A 311 -17.42 -12.04 -22.37
C GLY A 311 -17.88 -11.25 -21.14
N ALA A 312 -18.77 -10.26 -21.30
CA ALA A 312 -19.16 -9.38 -20.19
C ALA A 312 -19.76 -10.15 -19.00
N GLU A 313 -20.65 -11.11 -19.26
CA GLU A 313 -21.24 -11.94 -18.21
C GLU A 313 -20.21 -12.89 -17.60
N TYR A 314 -19.35 -13.51 -18.41
CA TYR A 314 -18.23 -14.32 -17.92
C TYR A 314 -17.34 -13.53 -16.95
N THR A 315 -16.94 -12.31 -17.33
CA THR A 315 -16.10 -11.45 -16.48
C THR A 315 -16.77 -11.11 -15.15
N LYS A 316 -18.06 -10.77 -15.15
CA LYS A 316 -18.81 -10.47 -13.92
C LYS A 316 -18.93 -11.70 -13.04
N THR A 317 -19.34 -12.83 -13.61
CA THR A 317 -19.49 -14.11 -12.91
C THR A 317 -18.17 -14.56 -12.30
N PHE A 318 -17.08 -14.51 -13.05
CA PHE A 318 -15.75 -14.89 -12.56
C PHE A 318 -15.30 -14.00 -11.39
N THR A 319 -15.50 -12.68 -11.52
CA THR A 319 -15.16 -11.72 -10.46
C THR A 319 -16.02 -11.93 -9.21
N ALA A 320 -17.32 -12.17 -9.37
CA ALA A 320 -18.25 -12.41 -8.26
C ALA A 320 -17.90 -13.70 -7.50
N ILE A 321 -17.63 -14.79 -8.21
CA ILE A 321 -17.23 -16.07 -7.59
C ILE A 321 -15.88 -15.91 -6.89
N PHE A 322 -14.95 -15.17 -7.47
CA PHE A 322 -13.69 -14.88 -6.80
C PHE A 322 -13.87 -14.13 -5.48
N LEU A 323 -14.67 -13.06 -5.49
CA LEU A 323 -14.98 -12.32 -4.27
C LEU A 323 -15.73 -13.19 -3.26
N HIS A 324 -16.67 -14.01 -3.71
CA HIS A 324 -17.40 -14.96 -2.86
C HIS A 324 -16.44 -15.91 -2.13
N VAL A 325 -15.58 -16.61 -2.86
CA VAL A 325 -14.61 -17.54 -2.28
C VAL A 325 -13.64 -16.81 -1.35
N LEU A 326 -13.17 -15.63 -1.75
CA LEU A 326 -12.26 -14.81 -0.96
C LEU A 326 -12.85 -14.47 0.41
N VAL A 327 -14.04 -13.86 0.46
CA VAL A 327 -14.60 -13.35 1.73
C VAL A 327 -15.24 -14.43 2.60
N THR A 328 -15.53 -15.61 2.04
CA THR A 328 -16.10 -16.74 2.79
C THR A 328 -15.04 -17.69 3.33
N LYS A 329 -13.94 -17.92 2.62
CA LYS A 329 -12.91 -18.90 3.00
C LYS A 329 -11.63 -18.27 3.52
N TYR A 330 -11.33 -17.03 3.15
CA TYR A 330 -10.08 -16.37 3.51
C TYR A 330 -10.34 -15.15 4.38
N ARG A 331 -9.41 -14.91 5.30
CA ARG A 331 -9.42 -13.73 6.16
C ARG A 331 -8.68 -12.61 5.46
N TYR A 332 -9.42 -11.84 4.67
CA TYR A 332 -8.95 -10.59 4.10
C TYR A 332 -9.17 -9.46 5.12
N GLY A 333 -8.19 -8.58 5.35
CA GLY A 333 -8.36 -7.57 6.39
C GLY A 333 -7.13 -6.73 6.77
N PRO A 334 -7.23 -6.00 7.89
CA PRO A 334 -6.24 -5.02 8.36
C PRO A 334 -4.91 -5.63 8.85
N ILE A 335 -4.81 -6.95 8.93
CA ILE A 335 -3.60 -7.67 9.32
C ILE A 335 -3.20 -8.56 8.14
N PHE A 336 -1.99 -8.36 7.60
CA PHE A 336 -1.49 -9.11 6.45
C PHE A 336 -0.02 -9.46 6.59
N ARG A 337 0.40 -10.53 5.91
CA ARG A 337 1.81 -10.98 5.86
C ARG A 337 2.50 -10.36 4.66
N THR A 338 3.77 -9.99 4.82
CA THR A 338 4.65 -9.47 3.77
C THR A 338 6.10 -9.83 4.07
N SER A 339 7.03 -9.41 3.21
CA SER A 339 8.47 -9.46 3.48
C SER A 339 9.05 -8.05 3.43
N LEU A 340 9.77 -7.65 4.48
CA LEU A 340 10.57 -6.42 4.51
C LEU A 340 12.04 -6.81 4.64
N VAL A 341 12.85 -6.40 3.66
CA VAL A 341 14.30 -6.70 3.60
C VAL A 341 14.60 -8.22 3.68
N GLY A 342 13.71 -9.04 3.12
CA GLY A 342 13.84 -10.51 3.13
C GLY A 342 13.36 -11.19 4.41
N CYS A 343 12.97 -10.43 5.44
CA CYS A 343 12.42 -10.97 6.68
C CYS A 343 10.88 -11.10 6.60
N PRO A 344 10.27 -12.21 7.06
CA PRO A 344 8.83 -12.32 7.19
C PRO A 344 8.28 -11.31 8.21
N VAL A 345 7.33 -10.47 7.76
CA VAL A 345 6.70 -9.44 8.60
C VAL A 345 5.18 -9.55 8.53
N VAL A 346 4.52 -9.46 9.69
CA VAL A 346 3.09 -9.20 9.81
C VAL A 346 2.88 -7.70 9.94
N VAL A 347 2.15 -7.08 9.02
CA VAL A 347 1.79 -5.66 9.12
C VAL A 347 0.35 -5.57 9.63
N SER A 348 0.12 -4.72 10.62
CA SER A 348 -1.21 -4.45 11.16
C SER A 348 -1.59 -2.98 11.09
N ILE A 349 -2.78 -2.74 10.54
CA ILE A 349 -3.55 -1.51 10.61
C ILE A 349 -4.83 -1.68 11.45
N ASP A 350 -4.90 -2.73 12.28
CA ASP A 350 -6.00 -2.94 13.24
C ASP A 350 -5.67 -2.22 14.57
N PRO A 351 -6.47 -1.22 15.00
CA PRO A 351 -6.21 -0.48 16.25
C PRO A 351 -6.21 -1.37 17.49
N GLU A 352 -7.10 -2.36 17.57
CA GLU A 352 -7.21 -3.24 18.73
C GLU A 352 -6.04 -4.21 18.80
N PHE A 353 -5.58 -4.72 17.66
CA PHE A 353 -4.39 -5.55 17.59
C PHE A 353 -3.13 -4.75 17.96
N ASN A 354 -2.98 -3.54 17.40
CA ASN A 354 -1.83 -2.69 17.71
C ASN A 354 -1.78 -2.36 19.20
N HIS A 355 -2.92 -2.05 19.82
CA HIS A 355 -3.02 -1.82 21.27
C HIS A 355 -2.72 -3.08 22.09
N HIS A 356 -3.18 -4.25 21.63
CA HIS A 356 -2.88 -5.52 22.29
C HIS A 356 -1.38 -5.81 22.26
N ILE A 357 -0.73 -5.74 21.09
CA ILE A 357 0.70 -6.02 20.93
C ILE A 357 1.55 -5.02 21.73
N ALA A 358 1.22 -3.73 21.71
CA ALA A 358 1.95 -2.71 22.46
C ALA A 358 1.96 -2.97 23.98
N LYS A 359 0.95 -3.67 24.52
CA LYS A 359 0.87 -4.04 25.96
C LYS A 359 1.60 -5.33 26.31
N GLN A 360 2.16 -6.03 25.33
CA GLN A 360 2.76 -7.35 25.51
C GLN A 360 4.29 -7.34 25.37
N GLU A 361 4.89 -6.16 25.46
CA GLU A 361 6.34 -5.96 25.52
C GLU A 361 6.95 -6.79 26.66
N GLY A 362 8.00 -7.56 26.36
CA GLY A 362 8.65 -8.49 27.30
C GLY A 362 7.85 -9.75 27.63
N ARG A 363 6.64 -9.93 27.07
CA ARG A 363 5.78 -11.12 27.32
C ARG A 363 5.56 -11.96 26.06
N LEU A 364 4.87 -11.39 25.07
CA LEU A 364 4.63 -12.02 23.77
C LEU A 364 5.52 -11.44 22.68
N VAL A 365 5.98 -10.21 22.85
CA VAL A 365 6.81 -9.52 21.87
C VAL A 365 7.97 -8.79 22.55
N GLU A 366 9.01 -8.52 21.78
CA GLU A 366 10.10 -7.60 22.14
C GLU A 366 10.32 -6.58 21.03
N LEU A 367 10.93 -5.45 21.36
CA LEU A 367 11.42 -4.45 20.40
C LEU A 367 12.35 -5.11 19.39
N TRP A 368 12.06 -4.89 18.11
CA TRP A 368 12.88 -5.40 17.03
C TRP A 368 13.44 -4.26 16.19
N TYR A 369 14.75 -4.29 16.03
CA TYR A 369 15.52 -3.54 15.05
C TYR A 369 16.30 -4.56 14.20
N LEU A 370 16.75 -4.17 13.01
CA LEU A 370 17.69 -4.99 12.23
C LEU A 370 18.84 -5.48 13.14
N ASP A 371 19.26 -6.74 13.02
CA ASP A 371 20.22 -7.36 13.96
C ASP A 371 21.55 -6.59 14.07
N SER A 372 21.93 -5.83 13.03
CA SER A 372 23.08 -4.92 13.03
C SER A 372 22.93 -3.74 14.02
N TYR A 373 21.71 -3.38 14.37
CA TYR A 373 21.34 -2.20 15.17
C TYR A 373 20.68 -2.56 16.51
N SER A 374 20.33 -3.83 16.76
CA SER A 374 19.67 -4.27 18.00
C SER A 374 20.50 -4.00 19.27
N LYS A 375 21.83 -3.88 19.13
CA LYS A 375 22.76 -3.52 20.22
C LYS A 375 22.69 -2.06 20.67
N ILE A 376 21.98 -1.18 19.94
CA ILE A 376 22.00 0.28 20.15
C ILE A 376 20.87 0.74 21.11
N PHE A 377 19.75 0.03 21.17
CA PHE A 377 18.50 0.55 21.75
C PHE A 377 18.09 -0.10 23.07
N THR A 378 19.03 -0.24 24.02
CA THR A 378 18.74 -0.76 25.36
C THR A 378 18.75 0.35 26.42
N MET A 379 17.60 0.50 27.07
CA MET A 379 17.27 1.36 28.23
C MET A 379 16.98 2.84 27.94
N GLU A 380 15.82 3.31 28.38
CA GLU A 380 15.42 4.72 28.49
C GLU A 380 14.79 4.92 29.88
N GLU A 381 15.39 5.75 30.73
CA GLU A 381 14.67 6.46 31.81
C GLU A 381 15.53 7.57 32.44
N ALA A 382 14.82 8.53 33.05
CA ALA A 382 15.26 9.67 33.85
C ALA A 382 15.77 10.91 33.09
N LEU A 383 14.98 12.00 33.15
CA LEU A 383 15.43 13.40 33.13
C LEU A 383 14.23 14.36 33.22
N GLU A 384 13.88 14.88 34.41
CA GLU A 384 12.62 15.65 34.54
C GLU A 384 12.62 16.94 35.40
N LYS A 385 13.73 17.42 35.98
CA LYS A 385 13.64 18.60 36.87
C LYS A 385 14.53 19.82 36.58
N MET A 386 15.54 19.73 35.71
CA MET A 386 16.49 20.84 35.44
C MET A 386 16.48 21.39 33.99
N LEU A 387 15.50 21.00 33.17
CA LEU A 387 15.61 21.08 31.71
C LEU A 387 15.03 22.34 31.06
N LEU A 388 13.91 22.88 31.56
CA LEU A 388 13.15 23.90 30.82
C LEU A 388 13.92 25.20 30.57
N SER A 389 14.58 25.75 31.59
CA SER A 389 15.34 27.00 31.45
C SER A 389 16.55 26.82 30.52
N GLN A 390 17.23 25.68 30.59
CA GLN A 390 18.37 25.37 29.72
C GLN A 390 17.94 25.16 28.26
N ILE A 391 16.77 24.52 28.04
CA ILE A 391 16.18 24.34 26.71
C ILE A 391 15.87 25.71 26.11
N GLU A 392 15.20 26.58 26.86
CA GLU A 392 14.82 27.90 26.35
C GLU A 392 16.04 28.75 25.97
N GLU A 393 17.06 28.82 26.83
CA GLU A 393 18.28 29.58 26.55
C GLU A 393 18.98 29.10 25.27
N LEU A 394 19.09 27.78 25.09
CA LEU A 394 19.69 27.17 23.91
C LEU A 394 18.88 27.43 22.64
N VAL A 395 17.55 27.30 22.72
CA VAL A 395 16.64 27.58 21.60
C VAL A 395 16.75 29.05 21.18
N VAL A 396 16.78 29.98 22.14
CA VAL A 396 16.94 31.42 21.85
C VAL A 396 18.27 31.70 21.16
N LYS A 397 19.39 31.19 21.70
CA LYS A 397 20.72 31.36 21.08
C LYS A 397 20.78 30.77 19.67
N ALA A 398 20.15 29.62 19.45
CA ALA A 398 20.07 28.98 18.14
C ALA A 398 19.24 29.81 17.15
N LEU A 399 18.04 30.26 17.53
CA LEU A 399 17.19 31.09 16.68
C LEU A 399 17.85 32.42 16.31
N GLN A 400 18.57 33.06 17.25
CA GLN A 400 19.37 34.25 16.96
C GLN A 400 20.46 33.96 15.92
N THR A 401 21.16 32.84 16.06
CA THR A 401 22.19 32.40 15.10
C THR A 401 21.59 32.07 13.73
N TRP A 402 20.40 31.46 13.68
CA TRP A 402 19.74 31.13 12.42
C TRP A 402 19.23 32.40 11.71
N SER A 403 18.78 33.39 12.49
CA SER A 403 18.29 34.67 11.95
C SER A 403 19.38 35.55 11.33
N SER A 404 20.65 35.37 11.71
CA SER A 404 21.77 36.12 11.16
C SER A 404 22.30 35.56 9.83
N GLN A 405 21.80 34.37 9.42
CA GLN A 405 22.19 33.71 8.17
C GLN A 405 21.17 33.98 7.06
N PRO A 406 21.59 34.09 5.79
CA PRO A 406 20.68 34.36 4.66
C PRO A 406 19.70 33.20 4.39
N SER A 407 20.09 31.97 4.72
CA SER A 407 19.26 30.78 4.57
C SER A 407 19.77 29.67 5.49
N VAL A 408 18.86 28.88 6.06
CA VAL A 408 19.18 27.76 6.96
C VAL A 408 18.43 26.51 6.50
N GLU A 409 19.13 25.37 6.43
CA GLU A 409 18.47 24.07 6.29
C GLU A 409 18.00 23.63 7.68
N VAL A 410 16.69 23.74 7.90
CA VAL A 410 16.07 23.63 9.23
C VAL A 410 16.29 22.26 9.86
N LYS A 411 16.21 21.16 9.10
CA LYS A 411 16.38 19.82 9.67
C LYS A 411 17.81 19.65 10.20
N HIS A 412 18.81 20.00 9.40
CA HIS A 412 20.21 19.92 9.78
C HIS A 412 20.52 20.85 10.95
N ALA A 413 20.07 22.11 10.91
CA ALA A 413 20.32 23.05 11.98
C ALA A 413 19.67 22.61 13.31
N ALA A 414 18.43 22.10 13.26
CA ALA A 414 17.76 21.52 14.42
C ALA A 414 18.49 20.26 14.93
N SER A 415 18.95 19.39 14.03
CA SER A 415 19.70 18.16 14.38
C SER A 415 20.95 18.48 15.21
N VAL A 416 21.68 19.52 14.81
CA VAL A 416 22.91 19.98 15.49
C VAL A 416 22.56 20.54 16.87
N LEU A 417 21.51 21.36 16.97
CA LEU A 417 21.04 21.92 18.24
C LEU A 417 20.65 20.83 19.25
N ILE A 418 19.82 19.86 18.83
CA ILE A 418 19.32 18.80 19.70
C ILE A 418 20.46 17.88 20.13
N LEU A 419 21.37 17.53 19.23
CA LEU A 419 22.51 16.70 19.57
C LEU A 419 23.44 17.42 20.56
N HIS A 420 23.70 18.72 20.38
CA HIS A 420 24.52 19.48 21.32
C HIS A 420 23.85 19.57 22.70
N PHE A 421 22.54 19.78 22.74
CA PHE A 421 21.79 19.76 23.98
C PHE A 421 21.87 18.39 24.68
N GLY A 422 21.60 17.31 23.94
CA GLY A 422 21.70 15.95 24.45
C GLY A 422 23.11 15.61 24.93
N ALA A 423 24.15 16.00 24.20
CA ALA A 423 25.53 15.77 24.57
C ALA A 423 25.95 16.57 25.82
N LYS A 424 25.51 17.84 25.93
CA LYS A 424 25.73 18.63 27.14
C LYS A 424 25.04 18.02 28.36
N LEU A 425 23.83 17.50 28.18
CA LEU A 425 23.02 16.94 29.26
C LEU A 425 23.49 15.56 29.71
N LEU A 426 23.88 14.69 28.77
CA LEU A 426 24.21 13.30 29.05
C LEU A 426 25.67 13.10 29.45
N ILE A 427 26.59 13.86 28.85
CA ILE A 427 28.04 13.66 28.99
C ILE A 427 28.81 14.96 29.25
N GLY A 428 28.12 16.07 29.55
CA GLY A 428 28.75 17.35 29.86
C GLY A 428 29.57 17.93 28.71
N TYR A 429 29.29 17.52 27.47
CA TYR A 429 30.11 17.86 26.31
C TYR A 429 29.93 19.32 25.90
N ASP A 430 31.06 20.05 25.85
CA ASP A 430 31.12 21.44 25.41
C ASP A 430 31.68 21.52 23.98
N HIS A 431 30.79 21.82 23.03
CA HIS A 431 31.12 21.89 21.60
C HIS A 431 32.18 22.96 21.29
N GLU A 432 32.34 24.00 22.12
CA GLU A 432 33.34 25.07 21.88
C GLU A 432 34.79 24.57 22.09
N LYS A 433 34.98 23.44 22.77
CA LYS A 433 36.32 22.91 23.15
C LYS A 433 36.79 21.72 22.32
N SER A 434 35.99 21.21 21.38
CA SER A 434 36.29 19.96 20.66
C SER A 434 36.33 20.15 19.13
N PRO A 435 37.46 19.86 18.46
CA PRO A 435 37.65 20.15 17.04
C PRO A 435 36.96 19.17 16.07
N ARG A 436 36.30 18.09 16.55
CA ARG A 436 35.57 17.13 15.70
C ARG A 436 34.07 17.26 15.91
N LYS A 437 33.32 17.51 14.83
CA LYS A 437 31.86 17.66 14.87
C LYS A 437 31.17 16.31 15.08
N MET A 438 30.88 15.98 16.34
CA MET A 438 30.02 14.86 16.73
C MET A 438 28.71 14.81 15.90
N SER A 439 28.17 15.97 15.54
CA SER A 439 26.98 16.11 14.68
C SER A 439 27.11 15.53 13.28
N GLU A 440 28.29 15.58 12.65
CA GLU A 440 28.48 15.00 11.32
C GLU A 440 28.52 13.46 11.40
N THR A 441 29.18 12.92 12.42
CA THR A 441 29.27 11.47 12.66
C THR A 441 27.88 10.88 12.91
N PHE A 442 27.10 11.46 13.84
CA PHE A 442 25.74 10.97 14.15
C PHE A 442 24.77 11.13 12.97
N ASN A 443 24.84 12.23 12.20
CA ASN A 443 24.03 12.39 10.99
C ASN A 443 24.33 11.34 9.92
N ASN A 444 25.61 10.98 9.71
CA ASN A 444 25.98 9.93 8.75
C ASN A 444 25.50 8.54 9.21
N VAL A 445 25.53 8.26 10.51
CA VAL A 445 24.93 7.03 11.05
C VAL A 445 23.46 6.97 10.69
N ALA A 446 22.70 8.05 10.91
CA ALA A 446 21.27 8.12 10.62
C ALA A 446 20.97 7.92 9.13
N GLY A 447 21.78 8.53 8.26
CA GLY A 447 21.68 8.37 6.82
C GLY A 447 21.85 6.93 6.32
N GLY A 448 22.46 6.02 7.10
CA GLY A 448 22.61 4.61 6.73
C GLY A 448 21.55 3.66 7.27
N PHE A 449 20.70 4.10 8.21
CA PHE A 449 19.71 3.24 8.88
C PHE A 449 18.59 2.79 7.95
N MET A 450 18.17 3.65 7.01
CA MET A 450 17.09 3.40 6.05
C MET A 450 17.59 3.02 4.65
N VAL A 451 18.88 2.73 4.50
CA VAL A 451 19.50 2.37 3.21
C VAL A 451 19.68 0.86 3.13
N PHE A 452 19.64 0.32 1.91
CA PHE A 452 19.88 -1.10 1.68
C PHE A 452 21.19 -1.56 2.35
N PRO A 453 21.20 -2.67 3.11
CA PRO A 453 22.31 -3.07 3.98
C PRO A 453 23.47 -3.67 3.18
N LEU A 454 24.07 -2.88 2.31
CA LEU A 454 25.15 -3.28 1.42
C LEU A 454 26.48 -2.80 2.00
N ASN A 455 27.24 -3.72 2.61
CA ASN A 455 28.51 -3.40 3.25
C ASN A 455 29.68 -3.35 2.25
N ILE A 456 29.64 -2.39 1.31
CA ILE A 456 30.67 -2.19 0.28
C ILE A 456 31.23 -0.76 0.39
N PRO A 457 32.56 -0.54 0.33
CA PRO A 457 33.14 0.80 0.34
C PRO A 457 32.48 1.74 -0.67
N GLY A 458 32.05 2.92 -0.21
CA GLY A 458 31.34 3.92 -1.02
C GLY A 458 29.82 3.90 -0.88
N THR A 459 29.22 2.88 -0.24
CA THR A 459 27.79 2.89 0.09
C THR A 459 27.52 3.69 1.37
N ALA A 460 26.29 4.22 1.50
CA ALA A 460 25.86 4.90 2.72
C ALA A 460 25.85 3.96 3.94
N HIS A 461 25.52 2.67 3.75
CA HIS A 461 25.57 1.67 4.81
C HIS A 461 26.99 1.40 5.32
N TYR A 462 27.97 1.26 4.42
CA TYR A 462 29.39 1.13 4.81
C TYR A 462 29.89 2.35 5.59
N LYS A 463 29.55 3.56 5.11
CA LYS A 463 29.91 4.81 5.80
C LYS A 463 29.28 4.88 7.20
N SER A 464 28.01 4.51 7.32
CA SER A 464 27.28 4.48 8.60
C SER A 464 27.90 3.54 9.61
N LEU A 465 28.31 2.32 9.22
CA LEU A 465 29.01 1.38 10.12
C LEU A 465 30.38 1.92 10.60
N LYS A 466 31.11 2.59 9.71
CA LYS A 466 32.40 3.22 10.05
C LYS A 466 32.20 4.36 11.05
N ASP A 467 31.24 5.24 10.79
CA ASP A 467 30.95 6.40 11.63
C ASP A 467 30.32 5.97 12.97
N GLN A 468 29.58 4.85 13.01
CA GLN A 468 29.13 4.21 14.24
C GLN A 468 30.32 3.77 15.09
N THR A 469 31.31 3.10 14.48
CA THR A 469 32.51 2.66 15.17
C THR A 469 33.31 3.86 15.71
N GLU A 470 33.39 4.94 14.94
CA GLU A 470 34.02 6.19 15.36
C GLU A 470 33.29 6.82 16.55
N ALA A 471 31.96 6.94 16.49
CA ALA A 471 31.15 7.50 17.58
C ALA A 471 31.27 6.68 18.88
N VAL A 472 31.21 5.35 18.79
CA VAL A 472 31.43 4.44 19.94
C VAL A 472 32.82 4.64 20.54
N ASN A 473 33.86 4.81 19.71
CA ASN A 473 35.22 5.07 20.20
C ASN A 473 35.37 6.46 20.83
N MET A 474 34.67 7.48 20.32
CA MET A 474 34.61 8.80 20.93
C MET A 474 33.98 8.73 22.33
N LEU A 475 32.82 8.09 22.46
CA LEU A 475 32.14 7.90 23.75
C LEU A 475 33.02 7.10 24.73
N ARG A 476 33.63 6.01 24.26
CA ARG A 476 34.57 5.22 25.07
C ARG A 476 35.74 6.06 25.60
N LYS A 477 36.28 6.97 24.78
CA LYS A 477 37.37 7.87 25.20
C LYS A 477 36.90 8.82 26.30
N ILE A 478 35.72 9.42 26.14
CA ILE A 478 35.12 10.33 27.13
C ILE A 478 34.91 9.62 28.47
N ILE A 479 34.34 8.40 28.45
CA ILE A 479 34.12 7.60 29.67
C ILE A 479 35.44 7.27 30.36
N LYS A 480 36.47 6.86 29.61
CA LYS A 480 37.79 6.56 30.18
C LYS A 480 38.48 7.79 30.77
N GLU A 481 38.39 8.93 30.11
CA GLU A 481 38.91 10.20 30.63
C GLU A 481 38.20 10.57 31.94
N ARG A 482 36.88 10.35 32.02
CA ARG A 482 36.07 10.61 33.21
C ARG A 482 36.40 9.69 34.39
N ILE A 483 36.51 8.39 34.15
CA ILE A 483 36.90 7.39 35.17
C ILE A 483 38.30 7.71 35.74
N ASN A 484 39.24 8.10 34.89
CA ASN A 484 40.61 8.38 35.30
C ASN A 484 40.79 9.77 35.94
N SER A 485 39.76 10.62 35.94
CA SER A 485 39.81 11.99 36.50
C SER A 485 38.58 12.26 37.37
N PRO A 486 38.49 11.64 38.57
CA PRO A 486 37.35 11.77 39.47
C PRO A 486 37.13 13.20 40.01
N GLU A 487 38.02 14.14 39.72
CA GLU A 487 37.86 15.56 40.09
C GLU A 487 37.01 16.35 39.06
N ASN A 488 36.73 15.76 37.89
CA ASN A 488 35.89 16.33 36.84
C ASN A 488 34.46 15.80 36.90
N HIS A 489 33.76 15.89 38.04
CA HIS A 489 32.32 15.61 38.08
C HIS A 489 31.52 16.82 37.55
N HIS A 490 30.55 16.58 36.66
CA HIS A 490 29.62 17.59 36.14
C HIS A 490 28.18 17.39 36.65
N GLY A 491 27.90 16.31 37.39
CA GLY A 491 26.56 15.97 37.87
C GLY A 491 25.61 15.57 36.74
N ASP A 492 26.15 15.05 35.64
CA ASP A 492 25.39 14.60 34.46
C ASP A 492 25.05 13.11 34.54
N PHE A 493 24.30 12.62 33.56
CA PHE A 493 23.88 11.21 33.49
C PHE A 493 25.08 10.25 33.49
N LEU A 494 26.17 10.62 32.82
CA LEU A 494 27.38 9.81 32.77
C LEU A 494 28.01 9.63 34.17
N ASP A 495 28.02 10.67 35.00
CA ASP A 495 28.52 10.56 36.38
C ASP A 495 27.68 9.60 37.22
N GLN A 496 26.35 9.62 37.05
CA GLN A 496 25.46 8.67 37.73
C GLN A 496 25.73 7.24 37.24
N ALA A 497 25.80 7.02 35.93
CA ALA A 497 26.07 5.72 35.34
C ALA A 497 27.45 5.16 35.73
N ILE A 498 28.47 6.01 35.90
CA ILE A 498 29.80 5.59 36.36
C ILE A 498 29.76 5.18 37.84
N ASN A 499 29.05 5.93 38.69
CA ASN A 499 28.91 5.57 40.11
C ASN A 499 28.14 4.24 40.29
N ASP A 500 27.21 3.96 39.39
CA ASP A 500 26.40 2.74 39.44
C ASP A 500 27.15 1.50 38.89
N ILE A 501 28.27 1.65 38.15
CA ILE A 501 29.10 0.52 37.69
C ILE A 501 29.59 -0.34 38.86
N ASP A 502 29.96 0.29 39.97
CA ASP A 502 30.51 -0.41 41.13
C ASP A 502 29.43 -1.10 41.96
N THR A 503 28.17 -0.68 41.84
CA THR A 503 27.03 -1.21 42.63
C THR A 503 26.19 -2.20 41.85
N GLU A 504 26.05 -2.04 40.53
CA GLU A 504 25.15 -2.83 39.68
C GLU A 504 25.92 -3.75 38.72
N LYS A 505 25.97 -5.05 39.02
CA LYS A 505 26.76 -6.04 38.25
C LYS A 505 26.38 -6.20 36.78
N TYR A 506 25.17 -5.78 36.38
CA TYR A 506 24.75 -5.84 34.98
C TYR A 506 25.18 -4.60 34.18
N LEU A 507 25.59 -3.52 34.84
CA LEU A 507 26.01 -2.29 34.19
C LEU A 507 27.49 -2.40 33.80
N THR A 508 27.76 -2.50 32.50
CA THR A 508 29.13 -2.59 31.97
C THR A 508 29.49 -1.33 31.19
N GLU A 509 30.79 -1.06 31.00
CA GLU A 509 31.27 0.07 30.17
C GLU A 509 30.61 0.05 28.78
N ASP A 510 30.50 -1.12 28.14
CA ASP A 510 29.87 -1.24 26.83
C ASP A 510 28.37 -0.92 26.88
N ILE A 511 27.64 -1.35 27.93
CA ILE A 511 26.22 -1.02 28.08
C ILE A 511 26.03 0.50 28.19
N ILE A 512 26.83 1.18 29.01
CA ILE A 512 26.77 2.65 29.14
C ILE A 512 27.07 3.33 27.81
N ILE A 513 28.09 2.87 27.06
CA ILE A 513 28.42 3.43 25.74
C ILE A 513 27.25 3.28 24.78
N TYR A 514 26.66 2.08 24.68
CA TYR A 514 25.56 1.84 23.76
C TYR A 514 24.28 2.56 24.19
N SER A 515 23.99 2.68 25.50
CA SER A 515 22.88 3.48 25.99
C SER A 515 23.07 4.97 25.69
N LEU A 516 24.25 5.53 25.93
CA LEU A 516 24.56 6.93 25.58
C LEU A 516 24.44 7.19 24.08
N PHE A 517 24.97 6.26 23.27
CA PHE A 517 24.86 6.34 21.81
C PHE A 517 23.40 6.29 21.37
N GLY A 518 22.61 5.37 21.92
CA GLY A 518 21.17 5.25 21.68
C GLY A 518 20.42 6.54 22.04
N LEU A 519 20.59 7.05 23.25
CA LEU A 519 19.94 8.27 23.74
C LEU A 519 20.32 9.52 22.92
N LEU A 520 21.59 9.64 22.51
CA LEU A 520 22.01 10.73 21.63
C LEU A 520 21.37 10.59 20.25
N TYR A 521 21.33 9.37 19.71
CA TYR A 521 20.83 9.08 18.37
C TYR A 521 19.31 9.21 18.24
N THR A 522 18.52 8.63 19.17
CA THR A 522 17.05 8.63 19.12
C THR A 522 16.46 10.03 19.18
N ASN A 523 17.09 10.92 19.94
CA ASN A 523 16.58 12.27 20.18
C ASN A 523 16.76 13.19 18.97
N PHE A 524 17.92 13.18 18.29
CA PHE A 524 18.22 14.24 17.34
C PHE A 524 17.45 14.11 16.00
N ASP A 525 17.32 12.92 15.41
CA ASP A 525 16.72 12.78 14.07
C ASP A 525 15.19 12.93 14.10
N ALA A 526 14.54 12.38 15.13
CA ALA A 526 13.10 12.47 15.30
C ALA A 526 12.65 13.92 15.59
N ILE A 527 13.26 14.57 16.60
CA ILE A 527 12.87 15.92 17.01
C ILE A 527 13.23 16.94 15.91
N SER A 528 14.38 16.80 15.23
CA SER A 528 14.74 17.71 14.12
C SER A 528 13.77 17.63 12.94
N SER A 529 13.31 16.42 12.61
CA SER A 529 12.28 16.21 11.59
C SER A 529 10.95 16.84 12.03
N ILE A 530 10.53 16.68 13.29
CA ILE A 530 9.32 17.31 13.83
C ILE A 530 9.41 18.85 13.78
N ILE A 531 10.54 19.45 14.14
CA ILE A 531 10.75 20.91 14.05
C ILE A 531 10.61 21.38 12.60
N ALA A 532 11.27 20.69 11.65
CA ALA A 532 11.18 21.02 10.23
C ALA A 532 9.74 20.91 9.70
N PHE A 533 9.02 19.84 10.04
CA PHE A 533 7.60 19.69 9.69
C PHE A 533 6.73 20.79 10.33
N THR A 534 6.99 21.14 11.59
CA THR A 534 6.25 22.18 12.31
C THR A 534 6.38 23.52 11.57
N LEU A 535 7.61 23.94 11.26
CA LEU A 535 7.85 25.20 10.55
C LEU A 535 7.20 25.20 9.16
N LYS A 536 7.27 24.08 8.43
CA LYS A 536 6.62 23.97 7.13
C LYS A 536 5.09 24.05 7.22
N LEU A 537 4.49 23.35 8.17
CA LEU A 537 3.04 23.33 8.36
C LEU A 537 2.50 24.68 8.88
N LEU A 538 3.28 25.41 9.68
CA LEU A 538 2.94 26.76 10.13
C LEU A 538 3.04 27.79 9.02
N GLU A 539 4.04 27.70 8.15
CA GLU A 539 4.18 28.55 6.95
C GLU A 539 2.93 28.44 6.06
N ASP A 540 2.45 27.21 5.84
CA ASP A 540 1.30 26.94 4.99
C ASP A 540 -0.05 27.32 5.64
N GLN A 541 -0.10 27.62 6.95
CA GLN A 541 -1.32 27.95 7.71
C GLN A 541 -1.15 29.17 8.64
N PRO A 542 -1.20 30.40 8.10
CA PRO A 542 -0.99 31.64 8.87
C PRO A 542 -1.92 31.83 10.07
N LYS A 543 -3.16 31.30 9.99
CA LYS A 543 -4.12 31.36 11.11
C LYS A 543 -3.66 30.61 12.34
N VAL A 544 -3.00 29.46 12.16
CA VAL A 544 -2.44 28.68 13.27
C VAL A 544 -1.31 29.46 13.92
N LEU A 545 -0.44 30.09 13.13
CA LEU A 545 0.65 30.91 13.64
C LEU A 545 0.14 32.09 14.47
N GLN A 546 -0.91 32.79 14.00
CA GLN A 546 -1.51 33.91 14.73
C GLN A 546 -2.08 33.49 16.09
N GLU A 547 -2.75 32.35 16.18
CA GLU A 547 -3.30 31.84 17.45
C GLU A 547 -2.19 31.37 18.40
N LEU A 548 -1.11 30.75 17.88
CA LEU A 548 0.08 30.46 18.69
C LEU A 548 0.70 31.74 19.25
N GLN A 549 0.86 32.78 18.42
CA GLN A 549 1.37 34.07 18.85
C GLN A 549 0.48 34.68 19.94
N ALA A 550 -0.84 34.63 19.78
CA ALA A 550 -1.78 35.14 20.78
C ALA A 550 -1.69 34.40 22.12
N GLU A 551 -1.57 33.06 22.11
CA GLU A 551 -1.36 32.26 23.33
C GLU A 551 -0.06 32.63 24.04
N HIS A 552 1.05 32.69 23.29
CA HIS A 552 2.36 33.00 23.87
C HIS A 552 2.49 34.47 24.30
N GLU A 553 1.86 35.43 23.62
CA GLU A 553 1.77 36.83 24.06
C GLU A 553 0.96 36.98 25.35
N ALA A 554 -0.11 36.22 25.51
CA ALA A 554 -0.91 36.24 26.74
C ALA A 554 -0.09 35.75 27.94
N ILE A 555 0.73 34.72 27.75
CA ILE A 555 1.68 34.23 28.77
C ILE A 555 2.68 35.34 29.12
N LEU A 556 3.31 35.97 28.12
CA LEU A 556 4.30 37.03 28.34
C LEU A 556 3.70 38.26 29.07
N LYS A 557 2.48 38.65 28.75
CA LYS A 557 1.77 39.75 29.43
C LYS A 557 1.43 39.43 30.90
N GLY A 558 1.30 38.15 31.24
CA GLY A 558 1.05 37.69 32.61
C GLY A 558 2.31 37.64 33.49
N ARG A 559 3.50 37.86 32.93
CA ARG A 559 4.77 37.81 33.68
C ARG A 559 5.07 39.12 34.39
N GLU A 560 5.60 39.03 35.60
CA GLU A 560 6.19 40.18 36.31
C GLU A 560 7.49 40.66 35.64
N ASN A 561 8.29 39.74 35.08
CA ASN A 561 9.49 40.04 34.31
C ASN A 561 9.40 39.42 32.90
N PRO A 562 9.29 40.22 31.83
CA PRO A 562 9.24 39.71 30.46
C PRO A 562 10.48 38.91 30.03
N SER A 563 11.63 39.13 30.70
CA SER A 563 12.90 38.47 30.39
C SER A 563 13.17 37.22 31.25
N SER A 564 12.23 36.82 32.14
CA SER A 564 12.39 35.57 32.89
C SER A 564 12.18 34.35 32.00
N THR A 565 12.80 33.23 32.37
CA THR A 565 12.61 31.95 31.69
C THR A 565 11.21 31.37 31.93
N LEU A 566 10.82 30.42 31.08
CA LEU A 566 9.56 29.72 31.09
C LEU A 566 9.40 28.88 32.36
N THR A 567 8.29 29.07 33.05
CA THR A 567 7.95 28.29 34.23
C THR A 567 7.15 27.03 33.85
N TRP A 568 7.17 26.02 34.73
CA TRP A 568 6.37 24.80 34.57
C TRP A 568 4.85 25.07 34.51
N ASN A 569 4.38 26.08 35.24
CA ASN A 569 2.97 26.44 35.24
C ASN A 569 2.55 27.04 33.89
N GLU A 570 3.42 27.87 33.30
CA GLU A 570 3.21 28.42 31.97
C GLU A 570 3.25 27.33 30.90
N TYR A 571 4.24 26.43 30.94
CA TYR A 571 4.30 25.27 30.03
C TYR A 571 3.00 24.45 30.05
N LYS A 572 2.49 24.13 31.25
CA LYS A 572 1.22 23.40 31.41
C LYS A 572 0.00 24.17 30.93
N SER A 573 0.09 25.50 30.80
CA SER A 573 -1.00 26.36 30.33
C SER A 573 -1.11 26.49 28.80
N MET A 574 -0.08 26.06 28.05
CA MET A 574 0.03 26.19 26.58
C MET A 574 -0.90 25.23 25.81
N THR A 575 -2.21 25.41 25.99
CA THR A 575 -3.24 24.50 25.51
C THR A 575 -3.27 24.41 23.99
N PHE A 576 -3.13 25.51 23.27
CA PHE A 576 -3.12 25.53 21.81
C PHE A 576 -1.81 25.01 21.22
N THR A 577 -0.67 25.32 21.83
CA THR A 577 0.63 24.72 21.47
C THR A 577 0.60 23.20 21.56
N PHE A 578 0.00 22.60 22.59
CA PHE A 578 -0.19 21.14 22.64
C PHE A 578 -1.09 20.62 21.51
N GLN A 579 -2.14 21.35 21.12
CA GLN A 579 -2.98 20.96 19.99
C GLN A 579 -2.20 20.98 18.67
N VAL A 580 -1.32 21.96 18.48
CA VAL A 580 -0.42 22.06 17.32
C VAL A 580 0.56 20.89 17.31
N ILE A 581 1.25 20.63 18.44
CA ILE A 581 2.22 19.53 18.56
C ILE A 581 1.58 18.19 18.21
N ASN A 582 0.40 17.89 18.75
CA ASN A 582 -0.28 16.63 18.48
C ASN A 582 -0.71 16.48 17.01
N GLU A 583 -1.16 17.57 16.37
CA GLU A 583 -1.52 17.52 14.96
C GLU A 583 -0.27 17.37 14.06
N VAL A 584 0.85 18.02 14.40
CA VAL A 584 2.13 17.81 13.71
C VAL A 584 2.55 16.35 13.85
N LEU A 585 2.55 15.79 15.06
CA LEU A 585 2.95 14.40 15.30
C LEU A 585 2.07 13.40 14.53
N ARG A 586 0.77 13.67 14.41
CA ARG A 586 -0.17 12.85 13.64
C ARG A 586 0.12 12.89 12.14
N ILE A 587 0.41 14.06 11.58
CA ILE A 587 0.61 14.22 10.13
C ILE A 587 2.03 13.84 9.71
N ALA A 588 3.02 14.30 10.45
CA ALA A 588 4.43 14.06 10.14
C ALA A 588 4.75 12.56 10.24
N ALA A 589 4.14 11.85 11.21
CA ALA A 589 4.26 10.41 11.39
C ALA A 589 5.69 9.89 11.14
N VAL A 590 6.69 10.58 11.74
CA VAL A 590 8.13 10.44 11.43
C VAL A 590 8.60 8.99 11.53
N SER A 591 7.97 8.20 12.41
CA SER A 591 8.10 6.75 12.42
C SER A 591 6.90 6.10 11.70
N PRO A 592 7.10 5.47 10.52
CA PRO A 592 6.00 4.89 9.74
C PRO A 592 5.32 3.71 10.43
N GLY A 593 5.99 3.05 11.38
CA GLY A 593 5.42 2.00 12.21
C GLY A 593 6.38 1.49 13.28
N LEU A 594 5.83 0.84 14.31
CA LEU A 594 6.60 0.24 15.39
C LEU A 594 6.88 -1.22 15.06
N LEU A 595 8.14 -1.63 15.12
CA LEU A 595 8.56 -3.00 14.86
C LEU A 595 8.70 -3.78 16.17
N ARG A 596 8.20 -5.02 16.15
CA ARG A 596 8.23 -5.97 17.26
C ARG A 596 8.61 -7.35 16.74
N ARG A 597 9.25 -8.18 17.55
CA ARG A 597 9.49 -9.59 17.25
C ARG A 597 8.64 -10.45 18.18
N ALA A 598 7.91 -11.40 17.63
CA ALA A 598 7.12 -12.36 18.41
C ALA A 598 8.06 -13.32 19.14
N LEU A 599 7.94 -13.40 20.47
CA LEU A 599 8.73 -14.32 21.31
C LEU A 599 8.14 -15.74 21.31
N LYS A 600 6.83 -15.84 21.08
CA LYS A 600 6.04 -17.07 21.06
C LYS A 600 4.96 -16.95 19.98
N ASP A 601 4.33 -18.06 19.62
CA ASP A 601 3.17 -18.03 18.74
C ASP A 601 2.06 -17.18 19.36
N ILE A 602 1.60 -16.17 18.63
CA ILE A 602 0.54 -15.25 19.07
C ILE A 602 -0.75 -15.59 18.34
N GLU A 603 -1.75 -15.99 19.10
CA GLU A 603 -3.13 -16.20 18.63
C GLU A 603 -3.96 -14.93 18.88
N TYR A 604 -4.41 -14.28 17.81
CA TYR A 604 -5.25 -13.09 17.92
C TYR A 604 -6.44 -13.14 16.96
N LYS A 605 -7.66 -13.15 17.50
CA LYS A 605 -8.92 -13.27 16.73
C LYS A 605 -8.92 -14.42 15.72
N GLY A 606 -8.09 -15.46 15.89
CA GLY A 606 -7.90 -16.59 14.96
C GLY A 606 -6.84 -16.37 13.86
N TYR A 607 -5.97 -15.37 14.02
CA TYR A 607 -4.69 -15.27 13.32
C TYR A 607 -3.58 -15.86 14.18
N THR A 608 -2.77 -16.73 13.61
CA THR A 608 -1.52 -17.23 14.23
C THR A 608 -0.33 -16.47 13.67
N ILE A 609 0.40 -15.78 14.54
CA ILE A 609 1.70 -15.17 14.23
C ILE A 609 2.77 -16.05 14.85
N PRO A 610 3.58 -16.77 14.05
CA PRO A 610 4.57 -17.69 14.60
C PRO A 610 5.67 -16.95 15.39
N ALA A 611 6.23 -17.64 16.37
CA ALA A 611 7.41 -17.19 17.09
C ALA A 611 8.55 -16.83 16.11
N GLY A 612 9.28 -15.75 16.42
CA GLY A 612 10.36 -15.21 15.59
C GLY A 612 9.90 -14.28 14.46
N TRP A 613 8.60 -14.22 14.14
CA TRP A 613 8.12 -13.28 13.11
C TRP A 613 8.19 -11.83 13.59
N THR A 614 8.47 -10.94 12.65
CA THR A 614 8.41 -9.50 12.91
C THR A 614 6.97 -9.01 12.74
N ILE A 615 6.54 -8.09 13.59
CA ILE A 615 5.24 -7.44 13.57
C ILE A 615 5.47 -5.94 13.41
N MET A 616 4.92 -5.35 12.35
CA MET A 616 4.93 -3.92 12.12
C MET A 616 3.55 -3.33 12.45
N LEU A 617 3.50 -2.53 13.51
CA LEU A 617 2.32 -1.73 13.87
C LEU A 617 2.36 -0.45 13.03
N ALA A 618 1.60 -0.41 11.94
CA ALA A 618 1.62 0.70 10.98
C ALA A 618 0.80 1.90 11.50
N ASN A 619 1.33 2.60 12.51
CA ASN A 619 0.66 3.72 13.17
C ASN A 619 0.33 4.88 12.23
N SER A 620 1.18 5.14 11.24
CA SER A 620 0.94 6.18 10.22
C SER A 620 -0.38 5.96 9.46
N ALA A 621 -0.68 4.70 9.10
CA ALA A 621 -1.93 4.33 8.44
C ALA A 621 -3.17 4.57 9.33
N LEU A 622 -3.03 4.42 10.66
CA LEU A 622 -4.09 4.74 11.61
C LEU A 622 -4.26 6.25 11.81
N GLN A 623 -3.15 6.99 11.90
CA GLN A 623 -3.11 8.44 12.12
C GLN A 623 -3.66 9.23 10.93
N LEU A 624 -3.55 8.70 9.71
CA LEU A 624 -4.07 9.29 8.48
C LEU A 624 -5.36 8.63 7.98
N ASN A 625 -6.00 7.81 8.81
CA ASN A 625 -7.20 7.07 8.41
C ASN A 625 -8.42 8.01 8.29
N PRO A 626 -9.07 8.10 7.10
CA PRO A 626 -10.24 8.95 6.90
C PRO A 626 -11.49 8.50 7.67
N ASN A 627 -11.53 7.24 8.12
CA ASN A 627 -12.61 6.73 8.96
C ASN A 627 -12.48 7.20 10.42
N THR A 628 -11.25 7.52 10.86
CA THR A 628 -10.96 7.99 12.23
C THR A 628 -10.91 9.51 12.28
N TYR A 629 -10.26 10.13 11.31
CA TYR A 629 -10.03 11.57 11.25
C TYR A 629 -10.70 12.17 10.02
N LYS A 630 -11.59 13.15 10.24
CA LYS A 630 -12.19 13.94 9.14
C LYS A 630 -11.11 14.77 8.45
N ASP A 631 -11.00 14.71 7.13
CA ASP A 631 -9.97 15.40 6.34
C ASP A 631 -8.54 15.10 6.90
N PRO A 632 -8.10 13.83 6.88
CA PRO A 632 -6.93 13.37 7.64
C PRO A 632 -5.61 13.96 7.15
N LEU A 633 -5.54 14.39 5.89
CA LEU A 633 -4.34 14.99 5.30
C LEU A 633 -4.25 16.50 5.54
N ALA A 634 -5.32 17.14 6.02
CA ALA A 634 -5.32 18.56 6.32
C ALA A 634 -4.75 18.82 7.73
N PHE A 635 -3.83 19.79 7.83
CA PHE A 635 -3.31 20.27 9.11
C PHE A 635 -4.37 21.10 9.85
N ASN A 636 -4.94 20.53 10.91
CA ASN A 636 -6.00 21.17 11.70
C ASN A 636 -5.81 20.94 13.22
N PRO A 637 -5.09 21.84 13.91
CA PRO A 637 -4.89 21.77 15.36
C PRO A 637 -6.18 21.80 16.18
N TRP A 638 -7.21 22.54 15.76
CA TRP A 638 -8.48 22.66 16.49
C TRP A 638 -9.24 21.34 16.64
N ARG A 639 -8.87 20.30 15.89
CA ARG A 639 -9.39 18.94 16.06
C ARG A 639 -9.21 18.42 17.48
N TRP A 640 -8.16 18.87 18.16
CA TRP A 640 -7.81 18.44 19.51
C TRP A 640 -8.53 19.24 20.62
N LYS A 641 -9.34 20.25 20.27
CA LYS A 641 -10.05 21.14 21.22
C LYS A 641 -11.02 20.41 22.17
N LEU A 642 -11.53 19.25 21.78
CA LEU A 642 -12.47 18.45 22.59
C LEU A 642 -11.79 17.54 23.62
N TYR A 643 -10.46 17.39 23.56
CA TYR A 643 -9.72 16.57 24.52
C TYR A 643 -9.37 17.41 25.75
N LYS A 644 -9.98 17.08 26.90
CA LYS A 644 -9.55 17.62 28.19
C LYS A 644 -8.21 17.01 28.57
N TRP A 645 -7.14 17.79 28.40
CA TRP A 645 -5.74 17.42 28.67
C TRP A 645 -5.44 17.11 30.14
N SER A 646 -6.37 17.40 31.05
CA SER A 646 -6.29 17.06 32.48
C SER A 646 -6.75 15.63 32.79
N ASN A 647 -7.01 14.78 31.80
CA ASN A 647 -7.44 13.40 32.01
C ASN A 647 -6.24 12.45 32.00
N PRO A 648 -5.86 11.82 33.13
CA PRO A 648 -4.71 10.92 33.21
C PRO A 648 -4.83 9.68 32.30
N LYS A 649 -6.01 9.39 31.75
CA LYS A 649 -6.19 8.34 30.73
C LYS A 649 -5.66 8.72 29.34
N VAL A 650 -5.47 10.00 29.05
CA VAL A 650 -4.92 10.49 27.76
C VAL A 650 -3.39 10.62 27.83
N GLN A 651 -2.81 10.75 29.03
CA GLN A 651 -1.35 10.69 29.26
C GLN A 651 -0.72 9.34 28.92
N TRP A 652 -1.50 8.27 28.78
CA TRP A 652 -1.00 6.93 28.49
C TRP A 652 -0.27 6.78 27.15
N VAL A 653 -0.49 7.70 26.19
CA VAL A 653 0.23 7.69 24.90
C VAL A 653 1.72 8.03 25.09
N TYR A 654 2.10 8.60 26.26
CA TYR A 654 3.46 8.98 26.60
C TYR A 654 3.99 8.35 27.91
N SER A 655 3.14 7.67 28.70
CA SER A 655 3.47 7.23 30.07
C SER A 655 4.27 5.92 30.18
N LEU A 656 4.99 5.49 29.14
CA LEU A 656 5.93 4.37 29.25
C LEU A 656 7.22 4.75 30.03
N LEU A 657 7.37 6.03 30.38
CA LEU A 657 8.54 6.60 31.07
C LEU A 657 8.28 6.99 32.55
N GLU A 658 7.08 6.74 33.09
CA GLU A 658 6.66 7.28 34.41
C GLU A 658 6.28 6.23 35.47
N ARG A 659 6.47 4.93 35.23
CA ARG A 659 6.21 3.92 36.27
C ARG A 659 7.51 3.31 36.77
N PRO A 660 7.88 3.51 38.05
CA PRO A 660 8.86 2.64 38.67
C PRO A 660 8.31 1.21 38.60
N PHE A 661 9.08 0.31 38.00
CA PHE A 661 8.89 -1.12 38.20
C PHE A 661 9.13 -1.40 39.69
N ASN A 662 8.05 -1.64 40.44
CA ASN A 662 8.13 -2.34 41.72
C ASN A 662 8.46 -3.81 41.50
#